data_AF-A0A9D3T072-F1
#
_entry.id   AF-A0A9D3T072-F1
#
_cell.length_a   1.000
_cell.length_b   1.000
_cell.length_c   1.000
_cell.angle_alpha   90.00
_cell.angle_beta   90.00
_cell.angle_gamma   90.00
#
_symmetry.space_group_name_H-M   'P 1'
#
loop_
_entity.id
_entity.type
_entity.pdbx_description
1 polymer ?
#
loop_
_entity_poly.entity_id
_entity_poly.type
_entity_poly.pdbx_seq_one_letter_code
_entity_poly.pdbx_strand_id
1 'polypeptide(L)'
;MMADGELCLIDKNVTSLVEVPLTANVRSLNLHCNRISKIEGLTTAWHLRHLDLSSNQISRIEGLESLASLRTLNLSCNLITKVEGLVGLVNLIRLNLSYNQISDLTGLLYLHGTEYKLKHLNLQCNRLNSMNQLLQCMLGLKSLKDITLSLDGSSNPVCSTPGYREMVLQSLPQLTALDGVDRLGNRVPLMEESPVDVPGLEDFVEFLLSSDTSVNAEKPNADAPLTTPRIDEVLAQFRQRIGSGGVPGPTRQAPAESSNSDLDKQTQRAGDMHNELRIKKLEQQVSQLFHQTPSTSSSAPTPVRKAKRDIDHTSESECDSGKENRRVGSGRRSRIPTHRGTTATAGKRLAKDAKSRKTDSDQDMPTTRPCKPAACTRRKADPHGPAQGVEPGATAKKGLKAAVRTSGVMTTSQTEEETYRAIIEERDQERERRWKAEQAVKKLTEQIQHLQTQATEEKDLQNMALHTTDRLKELLLKERAERAGLQERVEQLEERERAAREELEHARSREDQQQRALRSLEDSISRGEALRARQQAEEMKKNQELENKAAALKREVDILRTSARQHKDKMQQLHELLASREQMHRKELESRLVPGGLEFREAVQREAAAMEERHAQQRAELQEKMAAARQQYAELEEEFRLALTIEATRFAEVKEGFDHLSVELSEHKAALAKSQQREKQTATLVQDLTAMVKEQKTRIAELVKSKKEAVSELKARIHSLEAGAEEDKRRSVQLELLRQDKAKLLSQLTAQESVIEGLRAERRIWGQELAQQGASLAQDRGRLEARIEVLSTELETMKKQNERDNDALRIKAKIVDDQTETIRKLKEALQDRDEQIRRLREESLQAQRRFQEQLEEEAAPVQELRERVEQLSHRKEELKQQLEDKEAELDEVKRAYSAMNKKWQDKGELLTRLESQVKRMKEGFDAKEKTLLEEKEKAVQAHKAVVEKLRTVDDAFRSQLETVQASHQAELFHLANEKQKQIEQANQKVLQVEEEMRQLLEETESTKRTMEEKMRRLTRVLQDF
;
A
#
# COMPACT_ATOMS: atom_id res chain seq x y z
N MET A 1 -30.92 -19.34 5.45
CA MET A 1 -30.50 -19.77 6.80
C MET A 1 -29.26 -18.96 7.15
N MET A 2 -29.26 -18.21 8.25
CA MET A 2 -28.02 -17.74 8.87
C MET A 2 -27.84 -18.61 10.12
N ALA A 3 -26.92 -19.58 10.03
CA ALA A 3 -26.76 -20.62 11.05
C ALA A 3 -25.76 -20.21 12.13
N ASP A 4 -24.77 -19.41 11.75
CA ASP A 4 -23.69 -18.96 12.61
C ASP A 4 -23.95 -17.55 13.14
N GLY A 5 -23.52 -17.29 14.37
CA GLY A 5 -23.74 -16.01 15.08
C GLY A 5 -22.82 -14.88 14.62
N GLU A 6 -22.48 -14.81 13.34
CA GLU A 6 -21.53 -13.86 12.76
C GLU A 6 -22.20 -12.97 11.73
N LEU A 7 -21.98 -11.65 11.83
CA LEU A 7 -22.46 -10.68 10.86
C LEU A 7 -21.30 -9.83 10.36
N CYS A 8 -20.93 -10.02 9.09
CA CYS A 8 -19.82 -9.34 8.44
C CYS A 8 -20.34 -8.39 7.34
N LEU A 9 -20.10 -7.09 7.54
CA LEU A 9 -20.63 -5.98 6.73
C LEU A 9 -19.51 -4.97 6.38
N ILE A 10 -18.31 -5.48 6.10
CA ILE A 10 -17.13 -4.71 5.70
C ILE A 10 -17.38 -3.97 4.39
N ASP A 11 -17.05 -2.68 4.31
CA ASP A 11 -17.25 -1.81 3.12
C ASP A 11 -18.64 -1.95 2.48
N LYS A 12 -19.65 -1.51 3.24
CA LYS A 12 -21.06 -1.48 2.80
C LYS A 12 -21.64 -0.07 2.86
N ASN A 13 -20.82 0.94 3.14
CA ASN A 13 -21.19 2.34 3.31
C ASN A 13 -22.29 2.58 4.36
N VAL A 14 -22.35 1.73 5.41
CA VAL A 14 -23.27 1.90 6.55
C VAL A 14 -22.99 3.22 7.26
N THR A 15 -24.04 4.00 7.55
CA THR A 15 -23.96 5.34 8.18
C THR A 15 -24.46 5.37 9.63
N SER A 16 -25.45 4.56 9.98
CA SER A 16 -25.90 4.30 11.36
C SER A 16 -25.99 2.80 11.64
N LEU A 17 -25.67 2.42 12.88
CA LEU A 17 -25.85 1.07 13.39
C LEU A 17 -27.33 0.68 13.59
N VAL A 18 -28.24 1.65 13.72
CA VAL A 18 -29.69 1.41 13.92
C VAL A 18 -30.33 0.78 12.68
N GLU A 19 -29.76 1.02 11.50
CA GLU A 19 -30.22 0.45 10.22
C GLU A 19 -29.75 -1.00 10.01
N VAL A 20 -28.83 -1.51 10.85
CA VAL A 20 -28.36 -2.90 10.79
C VAL A 20 -29.34 -3.81 11.53
N PRO A 21 -29.91 -4.86 10.90
CA PRO A 21 -30.87 -5.76 11.53
C PRO A 21 -30.19 -6.74 12.50
N LEU A 22 -29.82 -6.23 13.69
CA LEU A 22 -29.18 -6.98 14.75
C LEU A 22 -30.19 -7.87 15.50
N THR A 23 -29.78 -9.11 15.78
CA THR A 23 -30.56 -10.07 16.57
C THR A 23 -29.79 -10.50 17.81
N ALA A 24 -30.50 -10.92 18.85
CA ALA A 24 -29.90 -11.34 20.13
C ALA A 24 -28.97 -12.57 20.04
N ASN A 25 -28.85 -13.21 18.87
CA ASN A 25 -27.99 -14.38 18.64
C ASN A 25 -26.61 -14.01 18.06
N VAL A 26 -26.37 -12.74 17.70
CA VAL A 26 -25.09 -12.29 17.12
C VAL A 26 -24.00 -12.29 18.20
N ARG A 27 -22.90 -13.00 17.93
CA ARG A 27 -21.70 -13.14 18.76
C ARG A 27 -20.48 -12.42 18.17
N SER A 28 -20.42 -12.28 16.85
CA SER A 28 -19.39 -11.52 16.15
C SER A 28 -20.03 -10.52 15.18
N LEU A 29 -19.63 -9.25 15.23
CA LEU A 29 -20.10 -8.18 14.34
C LEU A 29 -18.90 -7.42 13.79
N ASN A 30 -18.70 -7.48 12.48
CA ASN A 30 -17.62 -6.75 11.79
C ASN A 30 -18.21 -5.72 10.81
N LEU A 31 -17.91 -4.45 11.07
CA LEU A 31 -18.35 -3.27 10.32
C LEU A 31 -17.15 -2.40 9.91
N HIS A 32 -15.97 -3.01 9.72
CA HIS A 32 -14.76 -2.34 9.23
C HIS A 32 -14.98 -1.56 7.92
N CYS A 33 -14.32 -0.43 7.76
CA CYS A 33 -14.41 0.45 6.57
C CYS A 33 -15.86 0.87 6.23
N ASN A 34 -16.55 1.51 7.17
CA ASN A 34 -17.88 2.10 6.94
C ASN A 34 -17.88 3.61 7.28
N ARG A 35 -19.07 4.22 7.37
CA ARG A 35 -19.26 5.66 7.62
C ARG A 35 -20.01 5.91 8.93
N ILE A 36 -19.93 4.98 9.88
CA ILE A 36 -20.61 5.04 11.16
C ILE A 36 -19.99 6.18 11.99
N SER A 37 -20.83 7.10 12.48
CA SER A 37 -20.39 8.27 13.26
C SER A 37 -20.68 8.19 14.76
N LYS A 38 -21.54 7.25 15.16
CA LYS A 38 -21.98 7.00 16.54
C LYS A 38 -22.15 5.51 16.82
N ILE A 39 -22.01 5.13 18.09
CA ILE A 39 -22.27 3.77 18.57
C ILE A 39 -23.66 3.73 19.20
N GLU A 40 -24.63 3.21 18.46
CA GLU A 40 -26.06 3.17 18.81
C GLU A 40 -26.69 1.85 18.35
N GLY A 41 -27.93 1.54 18.75
CA GLY A 41 -28.65 0.32 18.31
C GLY A 41 -28.19 -1.01 18.92
N LEU A 42 -26.98 -1.11 19.48
CA LEU A 42 -26.39 -2.37 19.96
C LEU A 42 -27.08 -3.03 21.18
N THR A 43 -28.06 -2.36 21.81
CA THR A 43 -28.71 -2.81 23.07
C THR A 43 -29.35 -4.20 23.04
N THR A 44 -29.71 -4.70 21.86
CA THR A 44 -30.30 -6.05 21.68
C THR A 44 -29.25 -7.15 21.53
N ALA A 45 -27.97 -6.80 21.30
CA ALA A 45 -26.88 -7.72 20.99
C ALA A 45 -26.06 -8.14 22.23
N TRP A 46 -26.73 -8.40 23.36
CA TRP A 46 -26.08 -8.70 24.66
C TRP A 46 -25.20 -9.97 24.69
N HIS A 47 -25.31 -10.86 23.69
CA HIS A 47 -24.41 -11.99 23.47
C HIS A 47 -23.12 -11.66 22.70
N LEU A 48 -22.95 -10.42 22.23
CA LEU A 48 -21.83 -10.04 21.37
C LEU A 48 -20.50 -10.18 22.12
N ARG A 49 -19.58 -10.96 21.55
CA ARG A 49 -18.22 -11.21 22.06
C ARG A 49 -17.15 -10.46 21.28
N HIS A 50 -17.36 -10.24 19.97
CA HIS A 50 -16.40 -9.56 19.11
C HIS A 50 -17.11 -8.45 18.34
N LEU A 51 -16.57 -7.23 18.42
CA LEU A 51 -17.08 -6.05 17.73
C LEU A 51 -15.94 -5.33 17.02
N ASP A 52 -16.01 -5.25 15.70
CA ASP A 52 -15.12 -4.43 14.88
C ASP A 52 -15.87 -3.26 14.26
N LEU A 53 -15.45 -2.05 14.63
CA LEU A 53 -15.92 -0.75 14.14
C LEU A 53 -14.73 0.10 13.65
N SER A 54 -13.63 -0.52 13.27
CA SER A 54 -12.44 0.18 12.79
C SER A 54 -12.64 0.82 11.41
N SER A 55 -11.84 1.84 11.08
CA SER A 55 -11.96 2.61 9.83
C SER A 55 -13.37 3.18 9.63
N ASN A 56 -13.84 3.94 10.62
CA ASN A 56 -15.15 4.59 10.64
C ASN A 56 -14.99 6.08 11.05
N GLN A 57 -16.09 6.77 11.36
CA GLN A 57 -16.11 8.20 11.69
C GLN A 57 -16.54 8.46 13.15
N ILE A 58 -16.36 7.47 14.03
CA ILE A 58 -16.79 7.51 15.42
C ILE A 58 -15.93 8.51 16.20
N SER A 59 -16.57 9.46 16.88
CA SER A 59 -15.90 10.52 17.64
C SER A 59 -15.95 10.35 19.16
N ARG A 60 -16.83 9.48 19.66
CA ARG A 60 -17.01 9.14 21.08
C ARG A 60 -17.32 7.67 21.25
N ILE A 61 -16.97 7.13 22.41
CA ILE A 61 -17.32 5.77 22.81
C ILE A 61 -18.58 5.87 23.69
N GLU A 62 -19.71 5.41 23.16
CA GLU A 62 -21.03 5.44 23.82
C GLU A 62 -21.82 4.16 23.48
N GLY A 63 -22.98 3.93 24.10
CA GLY A 63 -23.89 2.83 23.72
C GLY A 63 -23.43 1.38 23.98
N LEU A 64 -22.23 1.15 24.51
CA LEU A 64 -21.65 -0.18 24.76
C LEU A 64 -22.08 -0.83 26.09
N GLU A 65 -22.74 -0.08 26.98
CA GLU A 65 -22.98 -0.44 28.40
C GLU A 65 -23.69 -1.79 28.64
N SER A 66 -24.49 -2.23 27.66
CA SER A 66 -25.25 -3.49 27.69
C SER A 66 -24.43 -4.72 27.26
N LEU A 67 -23.22 -4.54 26.72
CA LEU A 67 -22.43 -5.59 26.08
C LEU A 67 -21.50 -6.29 27.07
N ALA A 68 -22.03 -6.76 28.21
CA ALA A 68 -21.27 -7.43 29.25
C ALA A 68 -20.56 -8.73 28.80
N SER A 69 -20.95 -9.29 27.66
CA SER A 69 -20.32 -10.46 27.01
C SER A 69 -19.08 -10.12 26.16
N LEU A 70 -18.80 -8.84 25.89
CA LEU A 70 -17.80 -8.42 24.90
C LEU A 70 -16.37 -8.77 25.36
N ARG A 71 -15.63 -9.50 24.51
CA ARG A 71 -14.24 -9.97 24.71
C ARG A 71 -13.23 -9.21 23.84
N THR A 72 -13.59 -8.87 22.60
CA THR A 72 -12.76 -8.07 21.67
C THR A 72 -13.52 -6.84 21.19
N LEU A 73 -12.92 -5.66 21.31
CA LEU A 73 -13.41 -4.40 20.74
C LEU A 73 -12.33 -3.74 19.88
N ASN A 74 -12.60 -3.56 18.60
CA ASN A 74 -11.74 -2.81 17.67
C ASN A 74 -12.42 -1.51 17.24
N LEU A 75 -11.75 -0.39 17.54
CA LEU A 75 -12.15 0.99 17.25
C LEU A 75 -11.00 1.77 16.58
N SER A 76 -10.03 1.08 15.96
CA SER A 76 -8.90 1.75 15.31
C SER A 76 -9.32 2.60 14.11
N CYS A 77 -8.48 3.56 13.69
CA CYS A 77 -8.76 4.42 12.52
C CYS A 77 -10.11 5.15 12.62
N ASN A 78 -10.33 5.86 13.73
CA ASN A 78 -11.54 6.63 14.02
C ASN A 78 -11.17 8.06 14.49
N LEU A 79 -12.15 8.83 14.95
CA LEU A 79 -12.00 10.24 15.35
C LEU A 79 -12.11 10.44 16.88
N ILE A 80 -11.85 9.40 17.67
CA ILE A 80 -12.01 9.40 19.13
C ILE A 80 -10.93 10.30 19.76
N THR A 81 -11.32 11.19 20.68
CA THR A 81 -10.43 12.16 21.35
C THR A 81 -10.21 11.89 22.84
N LYS A 82 -11.07 11.07 23.44
CA LYS A 82 -11.04 10.67 24.85
C LYS A 82 -11.54 9.23 24.99
N VAL A 83 -10.96 8.46 25.91
CA VAL A 83 -11.54 7.19 26.34
C VAL A 83 -12.66 7.45 27.33
N GLU A 84 -13.85 6.94 27.03
CA GLU A 84 -15.08 7.00 27.82
C GLU A 84 -15.98 5.79 27.46
N GLY A 85 -17.18 5.67 28.02
CA GLY A 85 -18.18 4.65 27.60
C GLY A 85 -17.84 3.16 27.80
N LEU A 86 -16.73 2.82 28.45
CA LEU A 86 -16.31 1.42 28.70
C LEU A 86 -16.97 0.76 29.94
N VAL A 87 -17.93 1.45 30.56
CA VAL A 87 -18.66 0.94 31.75
C VAL A 87 -19.44 -0.32 31.36
N GLY A 88 -19.44 -1.33 32.24
CA GLY A 88 -20.15 -2.60 32.03
C GLY A 88 -19.35 -3.67 31.24
N LEU A 89 -18.24 -3.30 30.58
CA LEU A 89 -17.44 -4.21 29.75
C LEU A 89 -16.49 -5.13 30.56
N VAL A 90 -17.02 -5.80 31.59
CA VAL A 90 -16.25 -6.62 32.55
C VAL A 90 -15.47 -7.77 31.90
N ASN A 91 -15.99 -8.37 30.81
CA ASN A 91 -15.34 -9.47 30.12
C ASN A 91 -14.37 -9.05 28.99
N LEU A 92 -14.12 -7.75 28.80
CA LEU A 92 -13.27 -7.26 27.72
C LEU A 92 -11.82 -7.72 27.92
N ILE A 93 -11.23 -8.39 26.93
CA ILE A 93 -9.87 -8.96 26.95
C ILE A 93 -8.93 -8.17 26.02
N ARG A 94 -9.43 -7.73 24.87
CA ARG A 94 -8.67 -6.98 23.85
C ARG A 94 -9.37 -5.69 23.49
N LEU A 95 -8.65 -4.56 23.54
CA LEU A 95 -9.13 -3.24 23.13
C LEU A 95 -8.13 -2.59 22.16
N ASN A 96 -8.57 -2.30 20.94
CA ASN A 96 -7.77 -1.58 19.95
C ASN A 96 -8.37 -0.18 19.70
N LEU A 97 -7.60 0.85 20.04
CA LEU A 97 -7.90 2.28 19.90
C LEU A 97 -6.82 3.00 19.08
N SER A 98 -6.05 2.26 18.28
CA SER A 98 -4.96 2.81 17.46
C SER A 98 -5.45 3.79 16.38
N TYR A 99 -4.59 4.67 15.89
CA TYR A 99 -4.91 5.64 14.82
C TYR A 99 -6.18 6.45 15.13
N ASN A 100 -6.18 7.09 16.29
CA ASN A 100 -7.24 7.99 16.76
C ASN A 100 -6.60 9.32 17.20
N GLN A 101 -7.36 10.20 17.85
CA GLN A 101 -6.90 11.52 18.31
C GLN A 101 -6.86 11.63 19.84
N ILE A 102 -6.74 10.49 20.54
CA ILE A 102 -6.92 10.39 21.99
C ILE A 102 -5.81 11.14 22.73
N SER A 103 -6.22 12.09 23.59
CA SER A 103 -5.34 12.77 24.54
C SER A 103 -5.70 12.47 26.00
N ASP A 104 -6.90 11.94 26.28
CA ASP A 104 -7.38 11.63 27.63
C ASP A 104 -7.75 10.15 27.80
N LEU A 105 -7.08 9.47 28.74
CA LEU A 105 -7.25 8.04 29.06
C LEU A 105 -8.16 7.78 30.27
N THR A 106 -8.75 8.81 30.90
CA THR A 106 -9.48 8.67 32.17
C THR A 106 -10.63 7.65 32.15
N GLY A 107 -11.26 7.36 31.00
CA GLY A 107 -12.26 6.27 30.91
C GLY A 107 -11.73 4.86 31.18
N LEU A 108 -10.41 4.64 31.15
CA LEU A 108 -9.81 3.36 31.56
C LEU A 108 -9.85 3.15 33.09
N LEU A 109 -10.10 4.20 33.89
CA LEU A 109 -10.37 4.07 35.32
C LEU A 109 -11.63 3.22 35.59
N TYR A 110 -12.59 3.16 34.65
CA TYR A 110 -13.78 2.30 34.75
C TYR A 110 -13.49 0.80 34.51
N LEU A 111 -12.25 0.43 34.17
CA LEU A 111 -11.79 -0.95 34.05
C LEU A 111 -10.74 -1.31 35.13
N HIS A 112 -10.56 -0.46 36.15
CA HIS A 112 -9.67 -0.73 37.28
C HIS A 112 -10.29 -1.77 38.21
N GLY A 113 -9.55 -2.85 38.47
CA GLY A 113 -10.05 -3.95 39.30
C GLY A 113 -9.33 -5.27 39.05
N THR A 114 -9.81 -6.33 39.69
CA THR A 114 -9.48 -7.75 39.44
C THR A 114 -10.55 -8.46 38.61
N GLU A 115 -11.74 -7.90 38.60
CA GLU A 115 -12.97 -8.34 37.94
C GLU A 115 -12.98 -8.04 36.44
N TYR A 116 -12.19 -7.05 36.01
CA TYR A 116 -12.01 -6.68 34.60
C TYR A 116 -10.90 -7.51 33.94
N LYS A 117 -11.20 -8.09 32.78
CA LYS A 117 -10.35 -9.11 32.12
C LYS A 117 -9.37 -8.57 31.07
N LEU A 118 -9.16 -7.25 30.99
CA LEU A 118 -8.39 -6.61 29.90
C LEU A 118 -6.91 -7.01 29.94
N LYS A 119 -6.43 -7.67 28.88
CA LYS A 119 -5.06 -8.20 28.75
C LYS A 119 -4.22 -7.46 27.70
N HIS A 120 -4.84 -6.99 26.62
CA HIS A 120 -4.16 -6.33 25.50
C HIS A 120 -4.81 -4.97 25.19
N LEU A 121 -4.00 -3.92 25.09
CA LEU A 121 -4.44 -2.55 24.81
C LEU A 121 -3.56 -1.90 23.75
N ASN A 122 -4.10 -1.65 22.55
CA ASN A 122 -3.40 -0.91 21.50
C ASN A 122 -3.89 0.55 21.45
N LEU A 123 -2.95 1.48 21.60
CA LEU A 123 -3.11 2.94 21.61
C LEU A 123 -2.11 3.64 20.66
N GLN A 124 -1.39 2.91 19.78
CA GLN A 124 -0.42 3.50 18.84
C GLN A 124 -1.05 4.58 17.95
N CYS A 125 -0.26 5.58 17.54
CA CYS A 125 -0.73 6.73 16.75
C CYS A 125 -1.95 7.43 17.39
N ASN A 126 -1.74 7.98 18.59
CA ASN A 126 -2.66 8.87 19.31
C ASN A 126 -1.91 10.12 19.80
N ARG A 127 -2.55 11.00 20.57
CA ARG A 127 -2.01 12.28 21.06
C ARG A 127 -1.60 12.26 22.53
N LEU A 128 -1.20 11.11 23.05
CA LEU A 128 -0.81 10.95 24.45
C LEU A 128 0.54 11.62 24.70
N ASN A 129 0.54 12.69 25.51
CA ASN A 129 1.73 13.49 25.84
C ASN A 129 2.14 13.43 27.32
N SER A 130 1.25 12.99 28.22
CA SER A 130 1.47 12.98 29.66
C SER A 130 1.78 11.57 30.17
N MET A 131 3.06 11.33 30.48
CA MET A 131 3.53 10.07 31.07
C MET A 131 2.83 9.77 32.41
N ASN A 132 2.60 10.79 33.24
CA ASN A 132 1.91 10.64 34.53
C ASN A 132 0.46 10.18 34.35
N GLN A 133 -0.26 10.74 33.37
CA GLN A 133 -1.64 10.36 33.07
C GLN A 133 -1.72 8.93 32.52
N LEU A 134 -0.78 8.54 31.64
CA LEU A 134 -0.65 7.16 31.17
C LEU A 134 -0.47 6.20 32.34
N LEU A 135 0.56 6.42 33.18
CA LEU A 135 0.85 5.55 34.32
C LEU A 135 -0.31 5.46 35.31
N GLN A 136 -0.93 6.60 35.66
CA GLN A 136 -2.10 6.64 36.56
C GLN A 136 -3.29 5.85 35.99
N CYS A 137 -3.54 5.94 34.69
CA CYS A 137 -4.64 5.21 34.04
C CYS A 137 -4.33 3.73 33.84
N MET A 138 -3.06 3.32 33.70
CA MET A 138 -2.67 1.91 33.55
C MET A 138 -2.55 1.15 34.88
N LEU A 139 -2.15 1.81 35.98
CA LEU A 139 -1.73 1.15 37.22
C LEU A 139 -2.78 0.15 37.78
N GLY A 140 -4.06 0.53 37.77
CA GLY A 140 -5.15 -0.29 38.28
C GLY A 140 -5.70 -1.35 37.31
N LEU A 141 -5.19 -1.41 36.08
CA LEU A 141 -5.52 -2.47 35.11
C LEU A 141 -4.69 -3.73 35.45
N LYS A 142 -5.12 -4.46 36.49
CA LYS A 142 -4.36 -5.58 37.07
C LYS A 142 -4.19 -6.79 36.13
N SER A 143 -5.12 -6.96 35.19
CA SER A 143 -5.12 -8.04 34.19
C SER A 143 -4.23 -7.76 32.98
N LEU A 144 -3.71 -6.53 32.84
CA LEU A 144 -3.08 -6.03 31.62
C LEU A 144 -1.67 -6.60 31.43
N LYS A 145 -1.44 -7.28 30.31
CA LYS A 145 -0.20 -7.99 29.97
C LYS A 145 0.59 -7.35 28.84
N ASP A 146 -0.08 -6.60 27.98
CA ASP A 146 0.44 -6.14 26.70
C ASP A 146 -0.13 -4.76 26.34
N ILE A 147 0.75 -3.83 25.96
CA ILE A 147 0.41 -2.45 25.57
C ILE A 147 1.19 -2.10 24.32
N THR A 148 0.53 -1.51 23.32
CA THR A 148 1.18 -0.92 22.15
C THR A 148 0.88 0.58 22.09
N LEU A 149 1.92 1.41 22.14
CA LEU A 149 1.88 2.88 22.09
C LEU A 149 2.75 3.45 20.97
N SER A 150 3.71 2.66 20.48
CA SER A 150 4.59 2.98 19.35
C SER A 150 4.95 1.72 18.56
N LEU A 151 4.56 1.66 17.29
CA LEU A 151 4.93 0.58 16.36
C LEU A 151 5.20 1.16 14.97
N ASP A 152 6.13 0.58 14.22
CA ASP A 152 6.38 0.88 12.78
C ASP A 152 6.39 2.37 12.41
N GLY A 153 7.12 3.17 13.20
CA GLY A 153 7.26 4.63 13.03
C GLY A 153 6.06 5.46 13.50
N SER A 154 4.93 4.82 13.82
CA SER A 154 3.69 5.44 14.30
C SER A 154 3.62 5.43 15.83
N SER A 155 3.99 6.56 16.45
CA SER A 155 4.17 6.68 17.90
C SER A 155 3.30 7.77 18.55
N ASN A 156 3.09 7.66 19.86
CA ASN A 156 2.53 8.74 20.68
C ASN A 156 3.63 9.71 21.13
N PRO A 157 3.33 11.01 21.32
CA PRO A 157 4.31 12.00 21.81
C PRO A 157 5.05 11.59 23.11
N VAL A 158 4.40 10.86 24.01
CA VAL A 158 5.01 10.34 25.24
C VAL A 158 6.17 9.36 24.97
N CYS A 159 6.15 8.64 23.85
CA CYS A 159 7.18 7.66 23.47
C CYS A 159 8.52 8.33 23.11
N SER A 160 8.51 9.63 22.76
CA SER A 160 9.71 10.43 22.53
C SER A 160 10.45 10.81 23.83
N THR A 161 9.90 10.50 25.00
CA THR A 161 10.55 10.76 26.29
C THR A 161 11.75 9.82 26.49
N PRO A 162 12.97 10.30 26.77
CA PRO A 162 14.11 9.43 27.03
C PRO A 162 13.82 8.52 28.24
N GLY A 163 14.10 7.22 28.09
CA GLY A 163 13.79 6.22 29.11
C GLY A 163 12.31 5.81 29.22
N TYR A 164 11.42 6.29 28.34
CA TYR A 164 9.98 5.94 28.32
C TYR A 164 9.71 4.44 28.55
N ARG A 165 10.37 3.57 27.78
CA ARG A 165 10.19 2.10 27.85
C ARG A 165 10.49 1.55 29.25
N GLU A 166 11.61 1.98 29.83
CA GLU A 166 12.03 1.56 31.18
C GLU A 166 11.07 2.09 32.23
N MET A 167 10.67 3.36 32.12
CA MET A 167 9.75 4.02 33.04
C MET A 167 8.36 3.37 33.05
N VAL A 168 7.84 2.94 31.89
CA VAL A 168 6.60 2.13 31.81
C VAL A 168 6.80 0.77 32.47
N LEU A 169 7.83 0.00 32.09
CA LEU A 169 8.02 -1.39 32.55
C LEU A 169 8.39 -1.52 34.04
N GLN A 170 9.02 -0.50 34.61
CA GLN A 170 9.27 -0.39 36.06
C GLN A 170 7.99 0.00 36.81
N SER A 171 7.19 0.93 36.28
CA SER A 171 5.97 1.42 36.94
C SER A 171 4.78 0.44 36.83
N LEU A 172 4.75 -0.40 35.80
CA LEU A 172 3.69 -1.38 35.53
C LEU A 172 4.24 -2.82 35.63
N PRO A 173 4.40 -3.38 36.85
CA PRO A 173 4.97 -4.72 37.05
C PRO A 173 4.13 -5.85 36.45
N GLN A 174 2.82 -5.64 36.22
CA GLN A 174 1.95 -6.61 35.54
C GLN A 174 2.27 -6.79 34.05
N LEU A 175 2.92 -5.80 33.43
CA LEU A 175 3.11 -5.75 32.00
C LEU A 175 4.21 -6.72 31.54
N THR A 176 3.89 -7.63 30.63
CA THR A 176 4.82 -8.65 30.09
C THR A 176 5.47 -8.21 28.77
N ALA A 177 4.73 -7.47 27.94
CA ALA A 177 5.18 -6.93 26.67
C ALA A 177 4.77 -5.44 26.54
N LEU A 178 5.60 -4.67 25.85
CA LEU A 178 5.37 -3.27 25.54
C LEU A 178 5.88 -3.01 24.12
N ASP A 179 5.08 -2.38 23.27
CA ASP A 179 5.46 -2.00 21.90
C ASP A 179 5.98 -3.19 21.06
N GLY A 180 5.34 -4.36 21.21
CA GLY A 180 5.74 -5.61 20.52
C GLY A 180 7.03 -6.25 21.02
N VAL A 181 7.58 -5.82 22.16
CA VAL A 181 8.87 -6.29 22.71
C VAL A 181 8.70 -6.67 24.18
N ASP A 182 9.33 -7.76 24.62
CA ASP A 182 9.24 -8.24 26.01
C ASP A 182 10.16 -7.46 26.99
N ARG A 183 10.18 -7.89 28.26
CA ARG A 183 11.10 -7.35 29.29
C ARG A 183 12.58 -7.66 29.06
N LEU A 184 12.92 -8.56 28.13
CA LEU A 184 14.28 -9.01 27.83
C LEU A 184 14.84 -8.39 26.53
N GLY A 185 14.02 -7.67 25.76
CA GLY A 185 14.38 -7.06 24.48
C GLY A 185 14.07 -7.90 23.25
N ASN A 186 13.45 -9.07 23.41
CA ASN A 186 13.01 -9.89 22.28
C ASN A 186 11.74 -9.31 21.67
N ARG A 187 11.63 -9.32 20.33
CA ARG A 187 10.33 -9.09 19.69
C ARG A 187 9.39 -10.23 20.07
N VAL A 188 8.33 -9.90 20.78
CA VAL A 188 7.15 -10.77 20.89
C VAL A 188 6.47 -10.71 19.53
N PRO A 189 6.08 -11.84 18.91
CA PRO A 189 5.25 -11.78 17.73
C PRO A 189 3.97 -11.02 18.08
N LEU A 190 3.68 -9.90 17.38
CA LEU A 190 2.32 -9.38 17.39
C LEU A 190 1.44 -10.52 16.86
N MET A 191 0.52 -11.00 17.69
CA MET A 191 -0.42 -12.06 17.31
C MET A 191 -1.56 -11.48 16.47
N GLU A 192 -1.21 -10.78 15.40
CA GLU A 192 -2.11 -10.62 14.26
C GLU A 192 -2.27 -11.99 13.60
N GLU A 193 -3.51 -12.40 13.37
CA GLU A 193 -3.89 -13.67 12.73
C GLU A 193 -3.32 -14.97 13.37
N SER A 194 -3.38 -15.07 14.71
CA SER A 194 -3.46 -16.40 15.33
C SER A 194 -4.82 -17.03 15.01
N PRO A 195 -4.91 -18.24 14.42
CA PRO A 195 -6.17 -18.83 13.93
C PRO A 195 -7.03 -19.43 15.05
N VAL A 196 -7.37 -18.61 16.05
CA VAL A 196 -8.08 -18.99 17.28
C VAL A 196 -9.41 -18.23 17.44
N ASP A 197 -9.62 -17.15 16.70
CA ASP A 197 -10.90 -16.39 16.67
C ASP A 197 -11.98 -17.14 15.84
N VAL A 198 -12.21 -18.42 16.17
CA VAL A 198 -13.37 -19.22 15.75
C VAL A 198 -14.32 -19.32 16.96
N PRO A 199 -15.55 -18.76 16.92
CA PRO A 199 -16.43 -18.70 18.08
C PRO A 199 -16.76 -20.08 18.67
N GLY A 200 -16.19 -20.35 19.84
CA GLY A 200 -16.32 -21.62 20.57
C GLY A 200 -14.97 -22.27 20.91
N LEU A 201 -13.90 -21.95 20.18
CA LEU A 201 -12.56 -22.48 20.50
C LEU A 201 -12.01 -21.87 21.79
N GLU A 202 -12.29 -20.60 22.08
CA GLU A 202 -12.00 -19.98 23.37
C GLU A 202 -12.66 -20.72 24.54
N ASP A 203 -13.92 -21.16 24.38
CA ASP A 203 -14.66 -21.85 25.44
C ASP A 203 -14.12 -23.28 25.66
N PHE A 204 -13.55 -23.89 24.62
CA PHE A 204 -12.81 -25.16 24.72
C PHE A 204 -11.46 -24.98 25.43
N VAL A 205 -10.76 -23.86 25.20
CA VAL A 205 -9.52 -23.51 25.94
C VAL A 205 -9.81 -23.15 27.40
N GLU A 206 -10.91 -22.44 27.67
CA GLU A 206 -11.38 -22.14 29.03
C GLU A 206 -11.80 -23.42 29.76
N PHE A 207 -12.43 -24.39 29.07
CA PHE A 207 -12.71 -25.73 29.59
C PHE A 207 -11.43 -26.53 29.92
N LEU A 208 -10.44 -26.57 29.01
CA LEU A 208 -9.15 -27.21 29.25
C LEU A 208 -8.43 -26.60 30.47
N LEU A 209 -8.37 -25.27 30.56
CA LEU A 209 -7.74 -24.58 31.69
C LEU A 209 -8.51 -24.74 33.01
N SER A 210 -9.84 -24.89 32.96
CA SER A 210 -10.65 -25.18 34.15
C SER A 210 -10.51 -26.62 34.66
N SER A 211 -9.91 -27.52 33.87
CA SER A 211 -9.63 -28.90 34.27
C SER A 211 -8.43 -29.02 35.21
N ASP A 212 -7.47 -28.07 35.14
CA ASP A 212 -6.28 -28.01 35.99
C ASP A 212 -6.44 -27.00 37.14
N THR A 213 -7.29 -27.31 38.13
CA THR A 213 -7.36 -26.54 39.39
C THR A 213 -7.33 -27.42 40.64
N SER A 214 -6.13 -27.75 41.12
CA SER A 214 -5.91 -28.08 42.53
C SER A 214 -4.51 -27.65 42.98
N VAL A 215 -4.47 -26.76 43.97
CA VAL A 215 -3.21 -26.29 44.58
C VAL A 215 -2.80 -27.25 45.69
N ASN A 216 -1.56 -27.75 45.66
CA ASN A 216 -0.67 -27.77 46.82
C ASN A 216 0.75 -28.19 46.46
N ALA A 217 1.70 -27.88 47.34
CA ALA A 217 3.11 -28.22 47.17
C ALA A 217 3.42 -29.62 47.73
N GLU A 218 4.26 -30.38 47.01
CA GLU A 218 5.51 -30.98 47.53
C GLU A 218 6.29 -31.72 46.42
N LYS A 219 7.58 -31.96 46.65
CA LYS A 219 8.41 -32.92 45.88
C LYS A 219 8.09 -34.34 46.38
N PRO A 220 8.12 -35.43 45.57
CA PRO A 220 9.42 -35.87 45.00
C PRO A 220 9.42 -36.77 43.73
N ASN A 221 10.65 -37.00 43.24
CA ASN A 221 11.15 -38.21 42.53
C ASN A 221 10.62 -38.58 41.14
N ALA A 222 11.33 -39.53 40.52
CA ALA A 222 11.23 -39.96 39.13
C ALA A 222 10.70 -41.40 38.98
N ASP A 223 10.71 -41.90 37.74
CA ASP A 223 10.55 -43.30 37.32
C ASP A 223 9.14 -43.94 37.43
N ALA A 224 8.22 -43.47 36.59
CA ALA A 224 7.11 -44.28 36.05
C ALA A 224 6.70 -43.80 34.63
N PRO A 225 6.32 -44.68 33.68
CA PRO A 225 6.04 -44.30 32.30
C PRO A 225 4.63 -43.72 32.08
N LEU A 226 4.54 -42.65 31.27
CA LEU A 226 3.29 -42.06 30.80
C LEU A 226 2.52 -43.02 29.89
N THR A 227 1.29 -43.38 30.26
CA THR A 227 0.37 -44.17 29.42
C THR A 227 -0.75 -43.29 28.91
N THR A 228 -0.77 -42.98 27.61
CA THR A 228 -1.82 -42.17 26.98
C THR A 228 -3.07 -43.00 26.68
N PRO A 229 -4.29 -42.52 27.01
CA PRO A 229 -5.54 -43.19 26.61
C PRO A 229 -5.76 -43.08 25.09
N ARG A 230 -6.51 -44.03 24.51
CA ARG A 230 -6.74 -44.07 23.05
C ARG A 230 -7.87 -43.13 22.63
N ILE A 231 -7.63 -42.40 21.53
CA ILE A 231 -8.55 -41.43 20.91
C ILE A 231 -9.93 -42.04 20.60
N ASP A 232 -9.99 -43.33 20.28
CA ASP A 232 -11.21 -44.02 19.84
C ASP A 232 -12.32 -44.02 20.90
N GLU A 233 -11.98 -44.14 22.19
CA GLU A 233 -12.96 -44.17 23.29
C GLU A 233 -13.59 -42.79 23.53
N VAL A 234 -12.81 -41.72 23.40
CA VAL A 234 -13.29 -40.33 23.51
C VAL A 234 -14.25 -40.02 22.35
N LEU A 235 -13.91 -40.46 21.13
CA LEU A 235 -14.75 -40.30 19.94
C LEU A 235 -16.01 -41.18 19.96
N ALA A 236 -16.06 -42.23 20.77
CA ALA A 236 -17.30 -42.99 21.03
C ALA A 236 -18.23 -42.22 21.97
N GLN A 237 -17.71 -41.70 23.08
CA GLN A 237 -18.49 -40.94 24.07
C GLN A 237 -19.06 -39.63 23.50
N PHE A 238 -18.32 -38.93 22.64
CA PHE A 238 -18.81 -37.71 21.98
C PHE A 238 -20.04 -37.99 21.09
N ARG A 239 -20.04 -39.11 20.36
CA ARG A 239 -21.15 -39.51 19.48
C ARG A 239 -22.43 -39.91 20.23
N GLN A 240 -22.34 -40.38 21.47
CA GLN A 240 -23.52 -40.69 22.27
C GLN A 240 -24.26 -39.45 22.81
N ARG A 241 -23.57 -38.33 23.05
CA ARG A 241 -24.20 -37.11 23.61
C ARG A 241 -25.12 -36.37 22.64
N ILE A 242 -24.89 -36.46 21.33
CA ILE A 242 -25.73 -35.79 20.32
C ILE A 242 -27.12 -36.45 20.21
N GLY A 243 -27.27 -37.70 20.68
CA GLY A 243 -28.54 -38.44 20.64
C GLY A 243 -29.43 -38.32 21.89
N SER A 244 -29.01 -37.65 22.96
CA SER A 244 -29.80 -37.54 24.20
C SER A 244 -29.56 -36.24 24.97
N GLY A 245 -30.61 -35.41 25.08
CA GLY A 245 -30.51 -34.07 25.67
C GLY A 245 -31.85 -33.39 25.98
N GLY A 246 -32.95 -34.15 26.12
CA GLY A 246 -34.23 -33.62 26.57
C GLY A 246 -34.30 -33.54 28.09
N VAL A 247 -34.56 -32.35 28.64
CA VAL A 247 -34.74 -32.13 30.10
C VAL A 247 -36.24 -32.14 30.43
N PRO A 248 -36.69 -32.81 31.50
CA PRO A 248 -38.11 -32.90 31.85
C PRO A 248 -38.67 -31.58 32.41
N GLY A 249 -39.95 -31.29 32.12
CA GLY A 249 -40.67 -30.14 32.68
C GLY A 249 -41.33 -30.42 34.03
N PRO A 250 -42.35 -29.63 34.39
CA PRO A 250 -43.60 -30.28 34.81
C PRO A 250 -44.89 -29.56 34.34
N THR A 251 -45.95 -30.34 34.10
CA THR A 251 -47.39 -29.97 34.20
C THR A 251 -47.95 -28.83 33.31
N ARG A 252 -49.16 -28.92 32.71
CA ARG A 252 -50.17 -29.99 32.60
C ARG A 252 -51.16 -29.63 31.46
N GLN A 253 -51.94 -30.61 30.99
CA GLN A 253 -53.13 -30.51 30.14
C GLN A 253 -52.95 -30.30 28.62
N ALA A 254 -53.57 -31.22 27.89
CA ALA A 254 -53.96 -31.18 26.48
C ALA A 254 -55.53 -31.19 26.45
N PRO A 255 -56.29 -31.42 25.35
CA PRO A 255 -55.91 -31.95 24.02
C PRO A 255 -56.61 -31.24 22.82
N ALA A 256 -56.62 -31.93 21.65
CA ALA A 256 -57.42 -31.67 20.45
C ALA A 256 -56.96 -30.48 19.55
N GLU A 257 -57.12 -30.49 18.22
CA GLU A 257 -57.73 -31.49 17.33
C GLU A 257 -57.16 -31.47 15.88
N SER A 258 -57.81 -32.23 14.98
CA SER A 258 -57.72 -32.28 13.50
C SER A 258 -57.75 -30.91 12.77
N SER A 259 -57.35 -30.75 11.49
CA SER A 259 -56.74 -31.67 10.50
C SER A 259 -56.26 -30.92 9.23
N ASN A 260 -55.34 -31.55 8.49
CA ASN A 260 -55.08 -31.47 7.03
C ASN A 260 -55.48 -30.22 6.21
N SER A 261 -54.46 -29.66 5.54
CA SER A 261 -54.58 -29.28 4.12
C SER A 261 -53.25 -29.51 3.41
N ASP A 262 -53.21 -30.37 2.39
CA ASP A 262 -52.03 -30.65 1.59
C ASP A 262 -51.62 -29.47 0.70
N LEU A 263 -50.30 -29.19 0.61
CA LEU A 263 -49.58 -28.82 -0.61
C LEU A 263 -48.04 -28.82 -0.36
N ASP A 264 -47.26 -28.68 -1.44
CA ASP A 264 -45.80 -28.52 -1.45
C ASP A 264 -44.90 -29.60 -0.80
N LYS A 265 -45.22 -30.88 -1.05
CA LYS A 265 -44.23 -31.97 -1.06
C LYS A 265 -43.58 -32.18 -2.45
N GLN A 266 -43.06 -31.12 -3.09
CA GLN A 266 -42.54 -31.26 -4.47
C GLN A 266 -41.31 -30.42 -4.89
N THR A 267 -40.39 -30.10 -3.97
CA THR A 267 -39.16 -29.32 -4.34
C THR A 267 -37.83 -29.89 -3.84
N GLN A 268 -37.79 -31.06 -3.18
CA GLN A 268 -36.55 -31.72 -2.73
C GLN A 268 -36.45 -33.19 -3.18
N ARG A 269 -36.66 -33.46 -4.47
CA ARG A 269 -36.36 -34.77 -5.10
C ARG A 269 -35.78 -34.70 -6.53
N ALA A 270 -35.46 -33.51 -7.02
CA ALA A 270 -34.90 -33.30 -8.36
C ALA A 270 -33.36 -33.22 -8.40
N GLY A 271 -32.71 -32.83 -7.29
CA GLY A 271 -31.25 -32.66 -7.24
C GLY A 271 -30.48 -33.98 -7.31
N ASP A 272 -30.78 -34.91 -6.41
CA ASP A 272 -29.98 -36.13 -6.24
C ASP A 272 -30.06 -37.07 -7.44
N MET A 273 -31.25 -37.18 -8.06
CA MET A 273 -31.44 -37.93 -9.31
C MET A 273 -30.57 -37.41 -10.45
N HIS A 274 -30.35 -36.09 -10.55
CA HIS A 274 -29.50 -35.52 -11.60
C HIS A 274 -28.02 -35.78 -11.33
N ASN A 275 -27.59 -35.75 -10.06
CA ASN A 275 -26.21 -36.06 -9.67
C ASN A 275 -25.89 -37.55 -9.83
N GLU A 276 -26.78 -38.46 -9.43
CA GLU A 276 -26.61 -39.90 -9.71
C GLU A 276 -26.52 -40.19 -11.21
N LEU A 277 -27.44 -39.63 -12.03
CA LEU A 277 -27.43 -39.83 -13.48
C LEU A 277 -26.14 -39.28 -14.12
N ARG A 278 -25.59 -38.19 -13.58
CA ARG A 278 -24.34 -37.58 -14.06
C ARG A 278 -23.10 -38.40 -13.67
N ILE A 279 -23.07 -39.00 -12.47
CA ILE A 279 -22.01 -39.92 -12.05
C ILE A 279 -22.05 -41.20 -12.90
N LYS A 280 -23.22 -41.85 -13.01
CA LYS A 280 -23.40 -43.08 -13.82
C LYS A 280 -23.06 -42.88 -15.30
N LYS A 281 -23.24 -41.67 -15.84
CA LYS A 281 -22.87 -41.35 -17.23
C LYS A 281 -21.37 -41.16 -17.42
N LEU A 282 -20.65 -40.64 -16.41
CA LEU A 282 -19.19 -40.58 -16.40
C LEU A 282 -18.57 -41.97 -16.23
N GLU A 283 -19.14 -42.80 -15.35
CA GLU A 283 -18.74 -44.21 -15.18
C GLU A 283 -18.89 -44.99 -16.50
N GLN A 284 -20.03 -44.87 -17.19
CA GLN A 284 -20.20 -45.50 -18.51
C GLN A 284 -19.19 -45.01 -19.56
N GLN A 285 -18.82 -43.72 -19.57
CA GLN A 285 -17.80 -43.20 -20.49
C GLN A 285 -16.39 -43.71 -20.16
N VAL A 286 -16.05 -43.88 -18.88
CA VAL A 286 -14.77 -44.47 -18.46
C VAL A 286 -14.73 -45.97 -18.79
N SER A 287 -15.82 -46.72 -18.55
CA SER A 287 -15.90 -48.15 -18.92
C SER A 287 -15.81 -48.39 -20.43
N GLN A 288 -16.35 -47.49 -21.25
CA GLN A 288 -16.25 -47.60 -22.71
C GLN A 288 -14.82 -47.41 -23.26
N LEU A 289 -13.96 -46.67 -22.55
CA LEU A 289 -12.56 -46.48 -22.93
C LEU A 289 -11.64 -47.66 -22.58
N PHE A 290 -12.07 -48.59 -21.71
CA PHE A 290 -11.28 -49.75 -21.27
C PHE A 290 -11.54 -51.06 -22.04
N HIS A 291 -12.43 -51.05 -23.05
CA HIS A 291 -12.86 -52.28 -23.75
C HIS A 291 -12.76 -52.22 -25.30
N GLN A 292 -11.86 -51.40 -25.85
CA GLN A 292 -11.56 -51.41 -27.31
C GLN A 292 -10.08 -51.65 -27.64
N THR A 293 -9.56 -52.80 -27.22
CA THR A 293 -8.35 -53.41 -27.81
C THR A 293 -8.54 -54.92 -28.01
N PRO A 294 -8.75 -55.39 -29.27
CA PRO A 294 -8.66 -56.81 -29.61
C PRO A 294 -7.35 -57.10 -30.36
N SER A 295 -6.49 -57.94 -29.80
CA SER A 295 -5.26 -58.40 -30.44
C SER A 295 -5.50 -59.63 -31.34
N THR A 296 -5.16 -59.50 -32.62
CA THR A 296 -4.60 -60.53 -33.51
C THR A 296 -5.35 -61.86 -33.72
N SER A 297 -5.91 -62.03 -34.93
CA SER A 297 -5.92 -63.31 -35.67
C SER A 297 -6.14 -63.03 -37.17
N SER A 298 -5.62 -63.73 -38.18
CA SER A 298 -4.47 -64.64 -38.38
C SER A 298 -4.73 -65.39 -39.71
N SER A 299 -4.34 -64.83 -40.86
CA SER A 299 -4.18 -65.61 -42.11
C SER A 299 -3.24 -64.90 -43.12
N ALA A 300 -2.59 -65.69 -43.96
CA ALA A 300 -1.57 -65.30 -44.96
C ALA A 300 -2.21 -64.94 -46.34
N PRO A 301 -1.48 -64.55 -47.43
CA PRO A 301 -0.02 -64.60 -47.62
C PRO A 301 0.69 -63.43 -48.37
N THR A 302 2.02 -63.57 -48.47
CA THR A 302 3.02 -62.89 -49.33
C THR A 302 2.72 -62.97 -50.85
N PRO A 303 3.30 -62.13 -51.77
CA PRO A 303 4.72 -61.69 -51.74
C PRO A 303 5.17 -60.31 -52.32
N VAL A 304 6.16 -59.73 -51.64
CA VAL A 304 7.45 -59.19 -52.15
C VAL A 304 7.50 -58.44 -53.51
N ARG A 305 7.79 -57.12 -53.50
CA ARG A 305 9.04 -56.54 -54.08
C ARG A 305 9.30 -55.04 -53.76
N LYS A 306 10.56 -54.66 -53.97
CA LYS A 306 11.29 -53.39 -53.72
C LYS A 306 10.75 -52.22 -54.61
N ALA A 307 11.12 -50.93 -54.49
CA ALA A 307 12.32 -50.33 -53.90
C ALA A 307 12.29 -48.77 -53.75
N LYS A 308 13.25 -48.23 -52.95
CA LYS A 308 14.07 -47.01 -53.18
C LYS A 308 13.50 -45.57 -53.09
N ARG A 309 14.23 -44.78 -52.28
CA ARG A 309 14.78 -43.41 -52.48
C ARG A 309 13.89 -42.16 -52.33
N ASP A 310 14.21 -41.40 -51.29
CA ASP A 310 14.84 -40.06 -51.32
C ASP A 310 14.56 -39.12 -52.52
N ILE A 311 14.03 -37.92 -52.25
CA ILE A 311 14.60 -36.59 -52.64
C ILE A 311 13.84 -35.44 -51.92
N ASP A 312 14.54 -34.31 -51.82
CA ASP A 312 14.37 -33.09 -51.02
C ASP A 312 13.05 -32.27 -51.05
N HIS A 313 12.88 -31.50 -49.96
CA HIS A 313 12.36 -30.12 -49.82
C HIS A 313 11.42 -29.46 -50.86
N THR A 314 10.23 -29.03 -50.41
CA THR A 314 9.73 -27.62 -50.31
C THR A 314 8.39 -27.64 -49.53
N SER A 315 8.13 -26.76 -48.55
CA SER A 315 7.86 -25.31 -48.57
C SER A 315 6.51 -24.92 -49.17
N GLU A 316 5.55 -24.55 -48.30
CA GLU A 316 4.45 -23.61 -48.65
C GLU A 316 3.96 -22.92 -47.37
N SER A 317 3.80 -21.59 -47.43
CA SER A 317 3.23 -20.72 -46.39
C SER A 317 2.76 -19.45 -47.09
N GLU A 318 1.48 -19.10 -46.93
CA GLU A 318 0.84 -18.07 -47.76
C GLU A 318 1.07 -16.63 -47.26
N CYS A 319 0.73 -15.67 -48.13
CA CYS A 319 0.94 -14.22 -47.95
C CYS A 319 -0.19 -13.58 -47.09
N ASP A 320 -0.19 -12.28 -46.77
CA ASP A 320 -0.52 -11.21 -47.73
C ASP A 320 -0.19 -9.77 -47.23
N SER A 321 -0.40 -8.78 -48.11
CA SER A 321 -0.60 -7.33 -47.94
C SER A 321 0.55 -6.35 -48.27
N GLY A 322 0.38 -5.62 -49.40
CA GLY A 322 0.72 -4.20 -49.62
C GLY A 322 2.20 -3.76 -49.61
N LYS A 323 2.94 -3.74 -50.73
CA LYS A 323 2.98 -2.73 -51.82
C LYS A 323 3.40 -1.28 -51.42
N GLU A 324 4.55 -0.82 -51.94
CA GLU A 324 4.57 0.24 -52.99
C GLU A 324 5.93 0.41 -53.73
N ASN A 325 5.98 1.35 -54.67
CA ASN A 325 6.74 1.37 -55.93
C ASN A 325 8.28 1.60 -55.95
N ARG A 326 8.96 0.74 -56.74
CA ARG A 326 10.02 1.01 -57.78
C ARG A 326 10.66 2.42 -57.88
N ARG A 327 12.01 2.49 -58.01
CA ARG A 327 12.75 2.77 -59.28
C ARG A 327 14.30 2.91 -59.14
N VAL A 328 15.01 2.42 -60.17
CA VAL A 328 16.27 2.92 -60.82
C VAL A 328 17.51 3.29 -59.96
N GLY A 329 18.70 2.78 -60.34
CA GLY A 329 20.00 3.36 -59.95
C GLY A 329 21.24 2.54 -60.38
N SER A 330 22.22 3.15 -61.06
CA SER A 330 23.43 2.47 -61.58
C SER A 330 24.64 2.52 -60.62
N GLY A 331 25.42 1.43 -60.54
CA GLY A 331 26.58 1.29 -59.62
C GLY A 331 27.96 1.61 -60.23
N ARG A 332 29.05 1.22 -59.55
CA ARG A 332 30.44 1.27 -60.07
C ARG A 332 31.40 0.21 -59.45
N ARG A 333 32.58 0.09 -60.09
CA ARG A 333 33.73 -0.86 -59.98
C ARG A 333 34.37 -0.98 -58.57
N SER A 334 35.29 -1.90 -58.23
CA SER A 334 36.26 -2.80 -58.94
C SER A 334 36.55 -4.09 -58.12
N ARG A 335 36.83 -5.31 -58.63
CA ARG A 335 37.86 -5.90 -59.53
C ARG A 335 39.30 -6.12 -58.96
N ILE A 336 39.65 -7.40 -58.65
CA ILE A 336 40.86 -8.18 -59.09
C ILE A 336 42.23 -7.94 -58.37
N PRO A 337 43.14 -8.95 -58.13
CA PRO A 337 43.00 -10.43 -58.01
C PRO A 337 44.02 -11.19 -57.05
N THR A 338 44.11 -12.52 -57.25
CA THR A 338 44.96 -13.63 -56.73
C THR A 338 46.51 -13.56 -56.75
N HIS A 339 47.19 -14.34 -55.87
CA HIS A 339 48.35 -15.27 -56.11
C HIS A 339 49.03 -15.75 -54.77
N ARG A 340 49.94 -16.76 -54.64
CA ARG A 340 50.30 -18.01 -55.38
C ARG A 340 51.39 -18.86 -54.65
N GLY A 341 51.12 -20.14 -54.37
CA GLY A 341 52.00 -21.32 -54.60
C GLY A 341 53.36 -21.60 -53.88
N THR A 342 53.39 -22.76 -53.19
CA THR A 342 54.35 -23.91 -53.36
C THR A 342 55.86 -23.87 -53.03
N THR A 343 56.29 -24.88 -52.23
CA THR A 343 57.46 -25.79 -52.41
C THR A 343 57.21 -27.03 -51.51
N ALA A 344 57.42 -28.33 -51.80
CA ALA A 344 58.25 -29.11 -52.76
C ALA A 344 59.74 -29.21 -52.35
N THR A 345 60.43 -30.36 -52.26
CA THR A 345 60.23 -31.81 -52.60
C THR A 345 61.01 -32.68 -51.56
N ALA A 346 61.19 -34.03 -51.52
CA ALA A 346 60.70 -35.32 -52.10
C ALA A 346 61.31 -36.48 -51.23
N GLY A 347 61.05 -37.79 -51.36
CA GLY A 347 60.11 -38.56 -52.21
C GLY A 347 60.70 -39.89 -52.76
N LYS A 348 59.89 -40.97 -52.80
CA LYS A 348 60.10 -42.32 -53.42
C LYS A 348 60.85 -43.40 -52.59
N ARG A 349 60.58 -44.72 -52.73
CA ARG A 349 59.44 -45.51 -53.29
C ARG A 349 59.55 -47.01 -52.93
N LEU A 350 58.41 -47.66 -52.60
CA LEU A 350 58.02 -49.05 -52.98
C LEU A 350 58.87 -50.25 -52.42
N ALA A 351 58.38 -51.49 -52.32
CA ALA A 351 57.08 -52.05 -52.74
C ALA A 351 56.63 -53.31 -51.94
N LYS A 352 55.30 -53.51 -51.89
CA LYS A 352 54.55 -54.78 -51.99
C LYS A 352 54.50 -55.83 -50.85
N ASP A 353 53.24 -56.11 -50.49
CA ASP A 353 52.54 -57.42 -50.52
C ASP A 353 53.10 -58.61 -49.68
N ALA A 354 52.31 -59.32 -48.85
CA ALA A 354 50.86 -59.28 -48.62
C ALA A 354 50.42 -59.90 -47.26
N LYS A 355 49.09 -59.91 -47.03
CA LYS A 355 48.32 -60.71 -46.07
C LYS A 355 48.31 -60.32 -44.57
N SER A 356 47.41 -59.36 -44.30
CA SER A 356 46.25 -59.52 -43.39
C SER A 356 46.44 -59.84 -41.90
N ARG A 357 46.27 -58.78 -41.09
CA ARG A 357 45.29 -58.64 -39.98
C ARG A 357 45.20 -59.73 -38.87
N LYS A 358 45.35 -59.22 -37.63
CA LYS A 358 44.51 -59.51 -36.43
C LYS A 358 44.65 -60.91 -35.77
N THR A 359 44.44 -61.12 -34.47
CA THR A 359 44.13 -60.22 -33.32
C THR A 359 44.59 -60.84 -31.99
N ASP A 360 44.57 -60.04 -30.92
CA ASP A 360 44.26 -60.37 -29.51
C ASP A 360 44.98 -61.54 -28.78
N SER A 361 45.75 -61.13 -27.77
CA SER A 361 45.52 -61.39 -26.33
C SER A 361 44.83 -62.67 -25.84
N ASP A 362 45.43 -63.19 -24.76
CA ASP A 362 44.84 -63.77 -23.55
C ASP A 362 44.57 -65.28 -23.36
N GLN A 363 45.01 -65.69 -22.16
CA GLN A 363 44.59 -66.76 -21.26
C GLN A 363 45.05 -68.24 -21.43
N ASP A 364 45.60 -68.69 -20.29
CA ASP A 364 45.52 -70.00 -19.63
C ASP A 364 46.40 -71.21 -19.97
N MET A 365 46.60 -71.98 -18.90
CA MET A 365 47.44 -73.16 -18.66
C MET A 365 46.52 -74.40 -18.48
N PRO A 366 47.01 -75.64 -18.20
CA PRO A 366 48.38 -76.19 -18.23
C PRO A 366 48.50 -77.50 -19.07
N THR A 367 49.71 -78.11 -19.18
CA THR A 367 50.05 -79.48 -18.64
C THR A 367 51.38 -80.10 -19.16
N THR A 368 51.95 -81.01 -18.34
CA THR A 368 52.88 -82.13 -18.67
C THR A 368 54.20 -81.94 -19.46
N ARG A 369 55.32 -81.91 -18.71
CA ARG A 369 56.49 -82.87 -18.68
C ARG A 369 56.68 -83.92 -19.84
N PRO A 370 57.91 -84.47 -20.11
CA PRO A 370 59.22 -84.31 -19.42
C PRO A 370 60.53 -84.27 -20.31
N CYS A 371 61.71 -84.32 -19.65
CA CYS A 371 63.03 -84.87 -20.08
C CYS A 371 64.04 -84.10 -20.99
N LYS A 372 65.12 -83.60 -20.33
CA LYS A 372 66.58 -83.90 -20.48
C LYS A 372 67.08 -84.91 -21.58
N PRO A 373 68.40 -84.97 -21.94
CA PRO A 373 69.53 -84.00 -21.78
C PRO A 373 70.63 -83.96 -22.92
N ALA A 374 71.64 -83.08 -22.76
CA ALA A 374 73.06 -83.20 -23.23
C ALA A 374 73.37 -83.10 -24.77
N ALA A 375 74.60 -82.92 -25.29
CA ALA A 375 75.95 -82.71 -24.72
C ALA A 375 76.96 -82.07 -25.74
N CYS A 376 78.13 -81.59 -25.26
CA CYS A 376 79.47 -81.58 -25.96
C CYS A 376 79.69 -80.63 -27.18
N THR A 377 80.92 -80.25 -27.63
CA THR A 377 82.32 -80.68 -27.30
C THR A 377 83.44 -79.69 -27.74
N ARG A 378 84.69 -79.89 -27.21
CA ARG A 378 86.04 -79.59 -27.82
C ARG A 378 86.54 -78.11 -27.83
N ARG A 379 87.86 -77.77 -27.81
CA ARG A 379 89.16 -78.53 -27.83
C ARG A 379 90.39 -77.69 -27.38
N LYS A 380 91.36 -78.30 -26.64
CA LYS A 380 92.87 -78.19 -26.68
C LYS A 380 93.61 -76.82 -26.68
N ALA A 381 94.88 -76.64 -26.22
CA ALA A 381 95.83 -77.44 -25.41
C ALA A 381 97.10 -76.60 -24.99
N ASP A 382 97.81 -77.01 -23.92
CA ASP A 382 99.28 -77.16 -23.66
C ASP A 382 100.39 -76.34 -24.40
N PRO A 383 101.66 -76.21 -23.90
CA PRO A 383 102.22 -76.32 -22.52
C PRO A 383 103.43 -75.36 -22.15
N HIS A 384 103.97 -75.53 -20.93
CA HIS A 384 105.35 -75.20 -20.41
C HIS A 384 105.74 -73.78 -19.89
N GLY A 385 106.70 -73.77 -18.92
CA GLY A 385 107.33 -72.59 -18.25
C GLY A 385 108.86 -72.54 -18.50
N PRO A 386 109.79 -72.23 -17.54
CA PRO A 386 109.64 -71.97 -16.08
C PRO A 386 110.56 -70.84 -15.50
N ALA A 387 110.77 -70.82 -14.15
CA ALA A 387 111.99 -70.43 -13.38
C ALA A 387 112.14 -69.05 -12.64
N GLN A 388 112.30 -69.17 -11.30
CA GLN A 388 113.29 -68.52 -10.36
C GLN A 388 113.28 -67.00 -10.00
N GLY A 389 113.56 -66.72 -8.70
CA GLY A 389 113.82 -65.40 -8.07
C GLY A 389 113.06 -65.22 -6.74
N VAL A 390 113.60 -65.05 -5.51
CA VAL A 390 114.76 -64.28 -4.93
C VAL A 390 114.44 -62.77 -4.83
N GLU A 391 114.39 -62.08 -3.67
CA GLU A 391 114.49 -62.44 -2.21
C GLU A 391 113.68 -61.41 -1.35
N PRO A 392 113.44 -61.63 -0.02
CA PRO A 392 112.44 -60.90 0.78
C PRO A 392 112.98 -59.75 1.66
N GLY A 393 112.07 -58.97 2.25
CA GLY A 393 112.42 -57.93 3.25
C GLY A 393 111.29 -57.56 4.22
N ALA A 394 111.40 -58.00 5.47
CA ALA A 394 110.59 -57.53 6.61
C ALA A 394 111.45 -57.56 7.89
N THR A 395 111.24 -56.63 8.84
CA THR A 395 112.11 -56.54 10.02
C THR A 395 111.38 -56.39 11.36
N ALA A 396 111.91 -57.14 12.36
CA ALA A 396 112.03 -56.75 13.78
C ALA A 396 110.77 -56.68 14.68
N LYS A 397 110.82 -56.81 16.03
CA LYS A 397 111.77 -57.26 17.09
C LYS A 397 110.93 -57.20 18.42
N LYS A 398 110.87 -58.10 19.42
CA LYS A 398 111.53 -59.37 19.89
C LYS A 398 110.41 -60.26 20.52
N GLY A 399 110.58 -61.49 20.99
CA GLY A 399 111.72 -62.43 20.97
C GLY A 399 112.09 -63.02 22.36
N LEU A 400 112.73 -64.21 22.34
CA LEU A 400 113.38 -64.93 23.48
C LEU A 400 112.41 -65.74 24.39
N LYS A 401 112.71 -66.98 24.86
CA LYS A 401 113.88 -67.87 24.61
C LYS A 401 113.57 -69.36 24.95
N ALA A 402 114.17 -70.27 24.18
CA ALA A 402 114.80 -71.60 24.48
C ALA A 402 114.43 -72.41 25.76
N ALA A 403 114.62 -73.75 25.84
CA ALA A 403 115.41 -74.71 25.03
C ALA A 403 114.80 -76.16 25.20
N VAL A 404 114.73 -77.11 24.23
CA VAL A 404 115.73 -77.84 23.38
C VAL A 404 116.12 -79.24 23.95
N ARG A 405 116.20 -80.27 23.06
CA ARG A 405 116.86 -81.62 23.18
C ARG A 405 116.16 -82.73 24.00
N THR A 406 116.24 -84.06 23.70
CA THR A 406 116.55 -84.83 22.46
C THR A 406 116.18 -86.34 22.57
N SER A 407 115.80 -86.96 21.43
CA SER A 407 116.04 -88.35 20.94
C SER A 407 116.19 -89.58 21.87
N GLY A 408 115.45 -90.66 21.53
CA GLY A 408 115.69 -92.07 21.91
C GLY A 408 114.36 -92.85 21.94
N VAL A 409 113.93 -93.70 20.98
CA VAL A 409 114.52 -94.84 20.22
C VAL A 409 114.41 -96.18 20.98
N MET A 410 113.65 -97.12 20.37
CA MET A 410 113.50 -98.56 20.69
C MET A 410 112.78 -98.96 22.01
N THR A 411 111.50 -99.32 21.92
CA THR A 411 111.06 -100.74 22.03
C THR A 411 109.66 -100.91 21.41
N THR A 412 109.38 -102.07 20.83
CA THR A 412 108.09 -102.40 20.19
C THR A 412 107.06 -102.96 21.18
N SER A 413 105.76 -102.91 20.82
CA SER A 413 104.61 -103.49 21.55
C SER A 413 103.84 -102.62 22.57
N GLN A 414 103.91 -101.27 22.48
CA GLN A 414 102.97 -100.38 23.22
C GLN A 414 102.29 -99.29 22.36
N THR A 415 102.64 -99.19 21.07
CA THR A 415 102.24 -98.08 20.19
C THR A 415 100.76 -98.02 19.80
N GLU A 416 99.98 -99.08 20.02
CA GLU A 416 98.57 -99.13 19.61
C GLU A 416 97.64 -98.52 20.67
N GLU A 417 97.78 -98.88 21.95
CA GLU A 417 96.92 -98.34 23.03
C GLU A 417 97.09 -96.83 23.23
N GLU A 418 98.32 -96.31 23.15
CA GLU A 418 98.58 -94.86 23.28
C GLU A 418 97.96 -94.08 22.11
N THR A 419 98.02 -94.63 20.90
CA THR A 419 97.36 -94.05 19.73
C THR A 419 95.84 -94.03 19.90
N TYR A 420 95.23 -95.09 20.45
CA TYR A 420 93.79 -95.09 20.75
C TYR A 420 93.39 -94.07 21.83
N ARG A 421 94.21 -93.85 22.87
CA ARG A 421 93.94 -92.83 23.89
C ARG A 421 94.05 -91.41 23.32
N ALA A 422 95.10 -91.12 22.56
CA ALA A 422 95.27 -89.83 21.89
C ALA A 422 94.08 -89.47 20.98
N ILE A 423 93.58 -90.44 20.20
CA ILE A 423 92.40 -90.26 19.32
C ILE A 423 91.12 -89.96 20.12
N ILE A 424 90.97 -90.52 21.33
CA ILE A 424 89.82 -90.23 22.22
C ILE A 424 89.92 -88.83 22.81
N GLU A 425 91.11 -88.41 23.25
CA GLU A 425 91.34 -87.06 23.78
C GLU A 425 91.19 -85.98 22.71
N GLU A 426 91.71 -86.18 21.49
CA GLU A 426 91.46 -85.28 20.37
C GLU A 426 89.96 -85.14 20.06
N ARG A 427 89.22 -86.26 20.02
CA ARG A 427 87.76 -86.27 19.83
C ARG A 427 87.04 -85.46 20.90
N ASP A 428 87.48 -85.50 22.15
CA ASP A 428 86.79 -84.84 23.25
C ASP A 428 87.14 -83.36 23.37
N GLN A 429 88.38 -82.96 23.07
CA GLN A 429 88.71 -81.56 22.79
C GLN A 429 87.92 -81.02 21.59
N GLU A 430 87.71 -81.83 20.55
CA GLU A 430 86.95 -81.45 19.36
C GLU A 430 85.44 -81.30 19.65
N ARG A 431 84.85 -82.14 20.52
CA ARG A 431 83.51 -81.90 21.07
C ARG A 431 83.45 -80.59 21.85
N GLU A 432 84.45 -80.29 22.67
CA GLU A 432 84.48 -79.04 23.46
C GLU A 432 84.61 -77.79 22.57
N ARG A 433 85.43 -77.84 21.51
CA ARG A 433 85.55 -76.79 20.49
C ARG A 433 84.21 -76.55 19.78
N ARG A 434 83.52 -77.62 19.36
CA ARG A 434 82.22 -77.52 18.69
C ARG A 434 81.14 -76.97 19.61
N TRP A 435 81.09 -77.40 20.87
CA TRP A 435 80.17 -76.83 21.86
C TRP A 435 80.43 -75.33 22.08
N LYS A 436 81.70 -74.90 22.20
CA LYS A 436 82.07 -73.48 22.28
C LYS A 436 81.67 -72.70 21.02
N ALA A 437 81.81 -73.29 19.84
CA ALA A 437 81.36 -72.70 18.57
C ALA A 437 79.83 -72.59 18.47
N GLU A 438 79.08 -73.61 18.87
CA GLU A 438 77.61 -73.58 18.91
C GLU A 438 77.08 -72.52 19.90
N GLN A 439 77.71 -72.39 21.07
CA GLN A 439 77.38 -71.33 22.03
C GLN A 439 77.68 -69.93 21.46
N ALA A 440 78.80 -69.78 20.74
CA ALA A 440 79.11 -68.52 20.04
C ALA A 440 78.08 -68.21 18.93
N VAL A 441 77.67 -69.20 18.14
CA VAL A 441 76.65 -69.04 17.08
C VAL A 441 75.28 -68.71 17.66
N LYS A 442 74.85 -69.36 18.75
CA LYS A 442 73.61 -68.99 19.47
C LYS A 442 73.65 -67.55 19.95
N LYS A 443 74.72 -67.17 20.67
CA LYS A 443 74.89 -65.80 21.19
C LYS A 443 74.93 -64.74 20.09
N LEU A 444 75.55 -65.04 18.94
CA LEU A 444 75.52 -64.17 17.76
C LEU A 444 74.13 -64.08 17.12
N THR A 445 73.36 -65.18 17.11
CA THR A 445 71.98 -65.22 16.60
C THR A 445 71.03 -64.41 17.50
N GLU A 446 71.16 -64.54 18.82
CA GLU A 446 70.46 -63.73 19.82
C GLU A 446 70.80 -62.24 19.66
N GLN A 447 72.07 -61.89 19.45
CA GLN A 447 72.48 -60.50 19.17
C GLN A 447 71.93 -59.97 17.85
N ILE A 448 71.86 -60.79 16.80
CA ILE A 448 71.23 -60.40 15.51
C ILE A 448 69.72 -60.18 15.69
N GLN A 449 69.03 -61.02 16.46
CA GLN A 449 67.61 -60.85 16.77
C GLN A 449 67.33 -59.60 17.62
N HIS A 450 68.21 -59.29 18.58
CA HIS A 450 68.13 -58.05 19.38
C HIS A 450 68.34 -56.81 18.52
N LEU A 451 69.32 -56.82 17.59
CA LEU A 451 69.54 -55.72 16.66
C LEU A 451 68.39 -55.58 15.63
N GLN A 452 67.76 -56.69 15.22
CA GLN A 452 66.60 -56.66 14.33
C GLN A 452 65.36 -56.08 15.03
N THR A 453 65.11 -56.41 16.30
CA THR A 453 63.99 -55.87 17.08
C THR A 453 64.16 -54.39 17.38
N GLN A 454 65.36 -53.94 17.78
CA GLN A 454 65.67 -52.52 17.91
C GLN A 454 65.50 -51.77 16.56
N ALA A 455 65.95 -52.36 15.44
CA ALA A 455 65.77 -51.78 14.12
C ALA A 455 64.32 -51.84 13.57
N THR A 456 63.37 -52.48 14.27
CA THR A 456 61.93 -52.31 14.05
C THR A 456 61.36 -51.24 14.99
N GLU A 457 61.72 -51.25 16.26
CA GLU A 457 61.29 -50.25 17.26
C GLU A 457 61.68 -48.82 16.84
N GLU A 458 62.91 -48.61 16.33
CA GLU A 458 63.34 -47.32 15.79
C GLU A 458 62.51 -46.86 14.58
N LYS A 459 62.08 -47.80 13.72
CA LYS A 459 61.23 -47.48 12.57
C LYS A 459 59.82 -47.13 13.01
N ASP A 460 59.26 -47.84 13.98
CA ASP A 460 57.93 -47.56 14.50
C ASP A 460 57.88 -46.24 15.27
N LEU A 461 58.94 -45.92 16.03
CA LEU A 461 59.15 -44.58 16.61
C LEU A 461 59.26 -43.50 15.52
N GLN A 462 59.99 -43.75 14.43
CA GLN A 462 60.10 -42.80 13.31
C GLN A 462 58.77 -42.62 12.56
N ASN A 463 57.99 -43.69 12.36
CA ASN A 463 56.66 -43.64 11.77
C ASN A 463 55.69 -42.84 12.66
N MET A 464 55.71 -43.06 13.98
CA MET A 464 54.92 -42.28 14.94
C MET A 464 55.34 -40.80 14.99
N ALA A 465 56.64 -40.51 14.88
CA ALA A 465 57.14 -39.13 14.75
C ALA A 465 56.63 -38.45 13.46
N LEU A 466 56.67 -39.16 12.32
CA LEU A 466 56.13 -38.65 11.06
C LEU A 466 54.62 -38.35 11.19
N HIS A 467 53.83 -39.33 11.64
CA HIS A 467 52.37 -39.16 11.83
C HIS A 467 52.02 -38.02 12.80
N THR A 468 52.77 -37.82 13.88
CA THR A 468 52.54 -36.68 14.78
C THR A 468 52.93 -35.35 14.13
N THR A 469 54.00 -35.26 13.34
CA THR A 469 54.31 -34.03 12.60
C THR A 469 53.29 -33.72 11.50
N ASP A 470 52.74 -34.72 10.81
CA ASP A 470 51.70 -34.50 9.80
C ASP A 470 50.36 -34.10 10.42
N ARG A 471 49.99 -34.72 11.56
CA ARG A 471 48.85 -34.28 12.40
C ARG A 471 48.99 -32.81 12.83
N LEU A 472 50.20 -32.37 13.20
CA LEU A 472 50.48 -30.97 13.55
C LEU A 472 50.42 -30.04 12.34
N LYS A 473 50.90 -30.46 11.15
CA LYS A 473 50.75 -29.69 9.90
C LYS A 473 49.27 -29.50 9.56
N GLU A 474 48.45 -30.55 9.64
CA GLU A 474 47.00 -30.44 9.41
C GLU A 474 46.32 -29.45 10.36
N LEU A 475 46.66 -29.48 11.65
CA LEU A 475 46.09 -28.57 12.64
C LEU A 475 46.51 -27.12 12.37
N LEU A 476 47.78 -26.87 12.06
CA LEU A 476 48.27 -25.53 11.69
C LEU A 476 47.68 -25.02 10.37
N LEU A 477 47.33 -25.91 9.42
CA LEU A 477 46.64 -25.53 8.20
C LEU A 477 45.16 -25.20 8.45
N LYS A 478 44.48 -25.94 9.34
CA LYS A 478 43.11 -25.64 9.80
C LYS A 478 43.05 -24.31 10.55
N GLU A 479 43.94 -24.09 11.52
CA GLU A 479 44.07 -22.82 12.25
C GLU A 479 44.29 -21.63 11.31
N ARG A 480 45.14 -21.79 10.28
CA ARG A 480 45.35 -20.74 9.26
C ARG A 480 44.12 -20.49 8.38
N ALA A 481 43.38 -21.51 8.01
CA ALA A 481 42.14 -21.37 7.24
C ALA A 481 41.02 -20.72 8.08
N GLU A 482 40.86 -21.13 9.33
CA GLU A 482 39.92 -20.54 10.29
C GLU A 482 40.29 -19.07 10.57
N ARG A 483 41.58 -18.77 10.76
CA ARG A 483 42.07 -17.39 10.89
C ARG A 483 41.82 -16.55 9.64
N ALA A 484 42.00 -17.09 8.44
CA ALA A 484 41.70 -16.38 7.20
C ALA A 484 40.20 -16.04 7.10
N GLY A 485 39.31 -17.00 7.38
CA GLY A 485 37.86 -16.75 7.42
C GLY A 485 37.41 -15.83 8.56
N LEU A 486 38.17 -15.72 9.65
CA LEU A 486 37.97 -14.70 10.68
C LEU A 486 38.43 -13.31 10.22
N GLN A 487 39.54 -13.20 9.47
CA GLN A 487 40.00 -11.94 8.90
C GLN A 487 39.01 -11.42 7.83
N GLU A 488 38.55 -12.27 6.93
CA GLU A 488 37.50 -11.95 5.93
C GLU A 488 36.21 -11.43 6.63
N ARG A 489 35.81 -12.05 7.74
CA ARG A 489 34.68 -11.59 8.56
C ARG A 489 34.90 -10.25 9.24
N VAL A 490 36.14 -9.94 9.67
CA VAL A 490 36.48 -8.63 10.22
C VAL A 490 36.43 -7.57 9.13
N GLU A 491 36.99 -7.83 7.95
CA GLU A 491 36.94 -6.93 6.80
C GLU A 491 35.48 -6.63 6.37
N GLN A 492 34.63 -7.67 6.28
CA GLN A 492 33.18 -7.51 6.03
C GLN A 492 32.43 -6.73 7.12
N LEU A 493 32.89 -6.79 8.38
CA LEU A 493 32.30 -6.02 9.48
C LEU A 493 32.78 -4.56 9.45
N GLU A 494 34.05 -4.29 9.14
CA GLU A 494 34.58 -2.95 8.93
C GLU A 494 33.95 -2.23 7.73
N GLU A 495 33.63 -2.97 6.65
CA GLU A 495 32.86 -2.45 5.52
C GLU A 495 31.43 -2.07 5.92
N ARG A 496 30.75 -2.93 6.69
CA ARG A 496 29.40 -2.62 7.19
C ARG A 496 29.41 -1.47 8.18
N GLU A 497 30.45 -1.34 9.01
CA GLU A 497 30.59 -0.21 9.93
C GLU A 497 30.87 1.10 9.18
N ARG A 498 31.68 1.07 8.11
CA ARG A 498 31.87 2.23 7.20
C ARG A 498 30.55 2.62 6.52
N ALA A 499 29.84 1.67 5.91
CA ALA A 499 28.56 1.94 5.28
C ALA A 499 27.52 2.52 6.28
N ALA A 500 27.43 1.96 7.49
CA ALA A 500 26.54 2.47 8.53
C ALA A 500 26.93 3.88 9.03
N ARG A 501 28.22 4.23 9.05
CA ARG A 501 28.70 5.60 9.34
C ARG A 501 28.30 6.58 8.22
N GLU A 502 28.48 6.19 6.96
CA GLU A 502 28.11 7.00 5.79
C GLU A 502 26.58 7.21 5.71
N GLU A 503 25.79 6.17 5.98
CA GLU A 503 24.33 6.28 6.12
C GLU A 503 23.92 7.22 7.27
N LEU A 504 24.61 7.17 8.41
CA LEU A 504 24.37 8.05 9.56
C LEU A 504 24.73 9.52 9.24
N GLU A 505 25.82 9.78 8.52
CA GLU A 505 26.16 11.15 8.08
C GLU A 505 25.19 11.67 7.02
N HIS A 506 24.74 10.81 6.10
CA HIS A 506 23.65 11.14 5.16
C HIS A 506 22.32 11.41 5.88
N ALA A 507 21.99 10.64 6.93
CA ALA A 507 20.80 10.88 7.75
C ALA A 507 20.89 12.23 8.48
N ARG A 508 22.01 12.51 9.15
CA ARG A 508 22.28 13.81 9.80
C ARG A 508 22.21 14.97 8.82
N SER A 509 22.79 14.84 7.63
CA SER A 509 22.73 15.88 6.58
C SER A 509 21.30 16.17 6.10
N ARG A 510 20.44 15.13 6.02
CA ARG A 510 19.01 15.30 5.72
C ARG A 510 18.27 15.96 6.87
N GLU A 511 18.56 15.59 8.11
CA GLU A 511 17.99 16.22 9.31
C GLU A 511 18.37 17.71 9.38
N ASP A 512 19.64 18.05 9.14
CA ASP A 512 20.14 19.42 9.10
C ASP A 512 19.43 20.27 8.04
N GLN A 513 19.14 19.68 6.87
CA GLN A 513 18.36 20.32 5.81
C GLN A 513 16.89 20.52 6.22
N GLN A 514 16.27 19.53 6.88
CA GLN A 514 14.91 19.63 7.42
C GLN A 514 14.81 20.68 8.52
N GLN A 515 15.77 20.74 9.46
CA GLN A 515 15.81 21.78 10.50
C GLN A 515 15.96 23.19 9.90
N ARG A 516 16.77 23.37 8.84
CA ARG A 516 16.90 24.65 8.12
C ARG A 516 15.59 25.02 7.40
N ALA A 517 14.90 24.05 6.79
CA ALA A 517 13.60 24.27 6.17
C ALA A 517 12.52 24.65 7.19
N LEU A 518 12.48 23.97 8.35
CA LEU A 518 11.56 24.29 9.45
C LEU A 518 11.79 25.72 9.97
N ARG A 519 13.03 26.12 10.25
CA ARG A 519 13.35 27.51 10.67
C ARG A 519 12.92 28.55 9.63
N SER A 520 13.10 28.27 8.34
CA SER A 520 12.62 29.14 7.25
C SER A 520 11.08 29.25 7.19
N LEU A 521 10.36 28.18 7.58
CA LEU A 521 8.90 28.21 7.73
C LEU A 521 8.47 28.95 9.00
N GLU A 522 9.15 28.75 10.14
CA GLU A 522 8.93 29.48 11.40
C GLU A 522 9.13 31.00 11.22
N ASP A 523 10.20 31.42 10.54
CA ASP A 523 10.43 32.81 10.14
C ASP A 523 9.30 33.35 9.25
N SER A 524 8.75 32.51 8.36
CA SER A 524 7.68 32.90 7.44
C SER A 524 6.33 33.01 8.12
N ILE A 525 6.02 32.11 9.05
CA ILE A 525 4.86 32.17 9.94
C ILE A 525 4.96 33.42 10.82
N SER A 526 6.11 33.64 11.46
CA SER A 526 6.37 34.82 12.32
C SER A 526 6.21 36.14 11.56
N ARG A 527 6.71 36.22 10.31
CA ARG A 527 6.47 37.38 9.42
C ARG A 527 4.99 37.54 9.07
N GLY A 528 4.28 36.44 8.80
CA GLY A 528 2.83 36.43 8.55
C GLY A 528 1.98 36.79 9.77
N GLU A 529 2.45 36.52 10.98
CA GLU A 529 1.81 36.93 12.24
C GLU A 529 2.06 38.40 12.55
N ALA A 530 3.30 38.88 12.41
CA ALA A 530 3.63 40.29 12.53
C ALA A 530 2.85 41.15 11.52
N LEU A 531 2.60 40.64 10.30
CA LEU A 531 1.80 41.34 9.29
C LEU A 531 0.30 41.32 9.62
N ARG A 532 -0.26 40.20 10.07
CA ARG A 532 -1.66 40.13 10.56
C ARG A 532 -1.89 41.03 11.77
N ALA A 533 -0.97 41.08 12.73
CA ALA A 533 -1.05 41.96 13.89
C ALA A 533 -1.03 43.45 13.50
N ARG A 534 -0.23 43.84 12.49
CA ARG A 534 -0.26 45.20 11.93
C ARG A 534 -1.58 45.53 11.24
N GLN A 535 -2.13 44.61 10.46
CA GLN A 535 -3.45 44.78 9.83
C GLN A 535 -4.56 44.97 10.87
N GLN A 536 -4.59 44.13 11.92
CA GLN A 536 -5.53 44.27 13.03
C GLN A 536 -5.36 45.59 13.78
N ALA A 537 -4.13 46.07 14.00
CA ALA A 537 -3.89 47.37 14.61
C ALA A 537 -4.38 48.55 13.74
N GLU A 538 -4.23 48.46 12.42
CA GLU A 538 -4.79 49.45 11.48
C GLU A 538 -6.33 49.40 11.43
N GLU A 539 -6.93 48.22 11.46
CA GLU A 539 -8.39 48.06 11.48
C GLU A 539 -9.00 48.58 12.79
N MET A 540 -8.40 48.25 13.93
CA MET A 540 -8.78 48.82 15.23
C MET A 540 -8.66 50.35 15.24
N LYS A 541 -7.60 50.92 14.63
CA LYS A 541 -7.47 52.37 14.47
C LYS A 541 -8.56 52.96 13.57
N LYS A 542 -8.85 52.34 12.42
CA LYS A 542 -9.93 52.77 11.50
C LYS A 542 -11.30 52.73 12.19
N ASN A 543 -11.57 51.68 12.95
CA ASN A 543 -12.79 51.56 13.75
C ASN A 543 -12.87 52.65 14.82
N GLN A 544 -11.78 52.93 15.55
CA GLN A 544 -11.75 54.00 16.54
C GLN A 544 -11.95 55.39 15.91
N GLU A 545 -11.41 55.63 14.72
CA GLU A 545 -11.67 56.86 13.95
C GLU A 545 -13.13 56.96 13.48
N LEU A 546 -13.77 55.85 13.12
CA LEU A 546 -15.19 55.81 12.75
C LEU A 546 -16.11 56.03 13.97
N GLU A 547 -15.81 55.43 15.12
CA GLU A 547 -16.52 55.69 16.38
C GLU A 547 -16.43 57.17 16.78
N ASN A 548 -15.24 57.76 16.69
CA ASN A 548 -15.03 59.19 16.97
C ASN A 548 -15.83 60.09 16.01
N LYS A 549 -15.90 59.75 14.72
CA LYS A 549 -16.73 60.47 13.73
C LYS A 549 -18.23 60.31 14.03
N ALA A 550 -18.69 59.10 14.37
CA ALA A 550 -20.08 58.85 14.76
C ALA A 550 -20.46 59.59 16.05
N ALA A 551 -19.58 59.65 17.04
CA ALA A 551 -19.77 60.42 18.26
C ALA A 551 -19.82 61.95 18.01
N ALA A 552 -19.03 62.46 17.06
CA ALA A 552 -19.09 63.86 16.65
C ALA A 552 -20.43 64.19 15.95
N LEU A 553 -20.81 63.40 14.94
CA LEU A 553 -22.09 63.56 14.22
C LEU A 553 -23.30 63.44 15.16
N LYS A 554 -23.24 62.57 16.17
CA LYS A 554 -24.30 62.46 17.19
C LYS A 554 -24.47 63.74 18.01
N ARG A 555 -23.37 64.37 18.43
CA ARG A 555 -23.41 65.68 19.13
C ARG A 555 -23.99 66.77 18.23
N GLU A 556 -23.61 66.79 16.95
CA GLU A 556 -24.12 67.74 15.96
C GLU A 556 -25.64 67.58 15.73
N VAL A 557 -26.13 66.35 15.60
CA VAL A 557 -27.57 66.04 15.53
C VAL A 557 -28.30 66.49 16.79
N ASP A 558 -27.74 66.30 17.99
CA ASP A 558 -28.37 66.74 19.24
C ASP A 558 -28.34 68.28 19.39
N ILE A 559 -27.31 68.98 18.91
CA ILE A 559 -27.29 70.44 18.79
C ILE A 559 -28.41 70.92 17.85
N LEU A 560 -28.51 70.35 16.64
CA LEU A 560 -29.56 70.68 15.66
C LEU A 560 -30.98 70.41 16.22
N ARG A 561 -31.16 69.35 17.02
CA ARG A 561 -32.42 69.10 17.74
C ARG A 561 -32.73 70.18 18.77
N THR A 562 -31.73 70.75 19.46
CA THR A 562 -31.97 71.86 20.40
C THR A 562 -32.32 73.18 19.70
N SER A 563 -31.67 73.52 18.57
CA SER A 563 -32.03 74.72 17.81
C SER A 563 -33.42 74.57 17.17
N ALA A 564 -33.76 73.41 16.62
CA ALA A 564 -35.09 73.15 16.05
C ALA A 564 -36.22 73.32 17.09
N ARG A 565 -35.99 72.96 18.36
CA ARG A 565 -36.92 73.26 19.47
C ARG A 565 -37.05 74.77 19.70
N GLN A 566 -35.93 75.48 19.87
CA GLN A 566 -35.93 76.94 20.04
C GLN A 566 -36.61 77.70 18.88
N HIS A 567 -36.51 77.20 17.64
CA HIS A 567 -37.22 77.76 16.49
C HIS A 567 -38.74 77.48 16.53
N LYS A 568 -39.16 76.29 17.00
CA LYS A 568 -40.58 75.98 17.23
C LYS A 568 -41.18 76.89 18.30
N ASP A 569 -40.49 77.08 19.41
CA ASP A 569 -40.98 77.89 20.53
C ASP A 569 -41.16 79.37 20.11
N LYS A 570 -40.21 79.92 19.34
CA LYS A 570 -40.32 81.26 18.71
C LYS A 570 -41.47 81.35 17.71
N MET A 571 -41.72 80.29 16.93
CA MET A 571 -42.87 80.24 16.01
C MET A 571 -44.21 80.33 16.74
N GLN A 572 -44.34 79.69 17.92
CA GLN A 572 -45.57 79.75 18.71
C GLN A 572 -45.82 81.17 19.25
N GLN A 573 -44.79 81.83 19.78
CA GLN A 573 -44.87 83.23 20.25
C GLN A 573 -45.31 84.21 19.14
N LEU A 574 -44.87 84.00 17.90
CA LEU A 574 -45.30 84.81 16.75
C LEU A 574 -46.77 84.60 16.37
N HIS A 575 -47.31 83.39 16.51
CA HIS A 575 -48.72 83.10 16.23
C HIS A 575 -49.65 83.75 17.26
N GLU A 576 -49.29 83.74 18.55
CA GLU A 576 -50.07 84.41 19.61
C GLU A 576 -50.12 85.93 19.40
N LEU A 577 -48.99 86.55 19.02
CA LEU A 577 -48.92 87.97 18.69
C LEU A 577 -49.79 88.33 17.47
N LEU A 578 -49.78 87.53 16.40
CA LEU A 578 -50.63 87.75 15.22
C LEU A 578 -52.12 87.68 15.55
N ALA A 579 -52.55 86.65 16.31
CA ALA A 579 -53.94 86.49 16.72
C ALA A 579 -54.45 87.69 17.55
N SER A 580 -53.61 88.22 18.44
CA SER A 580 -53.95 89.42 19.24
C SER A 580 -54.16 90.67 18.36
N ARG A 581 -53.43 90.79 17.25
CA ARG A 581 -53.46 91.95 16.36
C ARG A 581 -54.65 91.95 15.41
N GLU A 582 -55.06 90.79 14.89
CA GLU A 582 -56.31 90.67 14.11
C GLU A 582 -57.53 91.05 14.95
N GLN A 583 -57.56 90.67 16.23
CA GLN A 583 -58.65 90.97 17.14
C GLN A 583 -58.78 92.47 17.46
N MET A 584 -57.70 93.25 17.32
CA MET A 584 -57.73 94.71 17.43
C MET A 584 -58.29 95.35 16.17
N HIS A 585 -57.78 95.00 14.97
CA HIS A 585 -58.24 95.60 13.71
C HIS A 585 -59.73 95.32 13.41
N ARG A 586 -60.28 94.18 13.86
CA ARG A 586 -61.73 93.93 13.75
C ARG A 586 -62.59 94.93 14.52
N LYS A 587 -62.09 95.53 15.60
CA LYS A 587 -62.84 96.53 16.41
C LYS A 587 -62.79 97.94 15.84
N GLU A 588 -61.78 98.27 15.02
CA GLU A 588 -61.67 99.60 14.40
C GLU A 588 -62.66 99.77 13.24
N LEU A 589 -62.92 98.68 12.51
CA LEU A 589 -63.76 98.65 11.30
C LEU A 589 -65.27 98.82 11.55
N GLU A 590 -65.77 98.61 12.77
CA GLU A 590 -67.20 98.69 13.10
C GLU A 590 -67.74 100.14 13.25
N SER A 591 -66.93 101.16 12.97
CA SER A 591 -67.14 102.53 13.49
C SER A 591 -67.55 103.64 12.49
N ARG A 592 -67.59 103.38 11.17
CA ARG A 592 -67.85 104.41 10.11
C ARG A 592 -68.48 103.77 8.86
N LEU A 593 -69.40 104.37 8.09
CA LEU A 593 -70.22 105.59 8.23
C LEU A 593 -71.48 105.46 7.32
N VAL A 594 -72.44 106.40 7.38
CA VAL A 594 -73.66 106.43 6.51
C VAL A 594 -73.60 107.66 5.56
N PRO A 595 -73.98 107.56 4.27
CA PRO A 595 -73.64 108.58 3.26
C PRO A 595 -74.72 109.64 3.00
N GLY A 596 -74.31 110.85 2.59
CA GLY A 596 -75.22 111.87 2.04
C GLY A 596 -74.73 113.32 2.11
N GLY A 597 -73.68 113.70 1.36
CA GLY A 597 -73.15 115.08 1.35
C GLY A 597 -72.26 115.39 0.15
N LEU A 598 -71.65 116.58 0.10
CA LEU A 598 -70.69 116.96 -0.96
C LEU A 598 -69.49 116.01 -1.03
N GLU A 599 -69.06 115.48 0.12
CA GLU A 599 -68.08 114.41 0.23
C GLU A 599 -68.44 113.16 -0.59
N PHE A 600 -69.70 112.92 -0.95
CA PHE A 600 -70.08 111.80 -1.82
C PHE A 600 -69.57 111.98 -3.26
N ARG A 601 -69.40 113.21 -3.78
CA ARG A 601 -68.81 113.41 -5.11
C ARG A 601 -67.30 113.20 -5.10
N GLU A 602 -66.63 113.69 -4.05
CA GLU A 602 -65.22 113.37 -3.86
C GLU A 602 -65.01 111.88 -3.56
N ALA A 603 -65.92 111.24 -2.82
CA ALA A 603 -65.90 109.80 -2.59
C ALA A 603 -66.12 109.04 -3.90
N VAL A 604 -67.03 109.46 -4.78
CA VAL A 604 -67.18 108.86 -6.12
C VAL A 604 -65.93 109.08 -6.98
N GLN A 605 -65.25 110.22 -6.90
CA GLN A 605 -63.95 110.40 -7.57
C GLN A 605 -62.83 109.55 -6.94
N ARG A 606 -62.79 109.41 -5.61
CA ARG A 606 -61.84 108.55 -4.89
C ARG A 606 -62.13 107.06 -5.12
N GLU A 607 -63.38 106.66 -5.27
CA GLU A 607 -63.82 105.29 -5.57
C GLU A 607 -63.62 104.96 -7.05
N ALA A 608 -63.72 105.95 -7.95
CA ALA A 608 -63.31 105.82 -9.34
C ALA A 608 -61.78 105.67 -9.47
N ALA A 609 -61.00 106.50 -8.77
CA ALA A 609 -59.55 106.34 -8.69
C ALA A 609 -59.16 105.00 -8.05
N ALA A 610 -59.84 104.56 -6.99
CA ALA A 610 -59.64 103.25 -6.37
C ALA A 610 -60.11 102.09 -7.27
N MET A 611 -61.11 102.28 -8.14
CA MET A 611 -61.47 101.32 -9.20
C MET A 611 -60.37 101.22 -10.25
N GLU A 612 -59.82 102.33 -10.72
CA GLU A 612 -58.68 102.35 -11.64
C GLU A 612 -57.43 101.71 -11.00
N GLU A 613 -57.18 101.98 -9.71
CA GLU A 613 -56.09 101.36 -8.95
C GLU A 613 -56.31 99.86 -8.72
N ARG A 614 -57.51 99.42 -8.32
CA ARG A 614 -57.89 98.00 -8.23
C ARG A 614 -57.77 97.30 -9.59
N HIS A 615 -58.14 97.95 -10.68
CA HIS A 615 -57.97 97.39 -12.03
C HIS A 615 -56.51 97.37 -12.49
N ALA A 616 -55.67 98.33 -12.07
CA ALA A 616 -54.24 98.28 -12.27
C ALA A 616 -53.59 97.13 -11.48
N GLN A 617 -53.98 96.96 -10.21
CA GLN A 617 -53.56 95.84 -9.36
C GLN A 617 -54.00 94.48 -9.94
N GLN A 618 -55.24 94.35 -10.42
CA GLN A 618 -55.72 93.15 -11.13
C GLN A 618 -54.94 92.87 -12.42
N ARG A 619 -54.58 93.90 -13.19
CA ARG A 619 -53.72 93.73 -14.39
C ARG A 619 -52.31 93.30 -14.01
N ALA A 620 -51.74 93.84 -12.93
CA ALA A 620 -50.44 93.43 -12.40
C ALA A 620 -50.47 91.97 -11.92
N GLU A 621 -51.46 91.57 -11.10
CA GLU A 621 -51.66 90.17 -10.71
C GLU A 621 -51.79 89.23 -11.91
N LEU A 622 -52.55 89.62 -12.94
CA LEU A 622 -52.71 88.79 -14.14
C LEU A 622 -51.42 88.70 -14.96
N GLN A 623 -50.61 89.77 -15.03
CA GLN A 623 -49.29 89.73 -15.64
C GLN A 623 -48.31 88.87 -14.83
N GLU A 624 -48.34 88.95 -13.50
CA GLU A 624 -47.54 88.11 -12.60
C GLU A 624 -47.93 86.63 -12.71
N LYS A 625 -49.23 86.32 -12.69
CA LYS A 625 -49.75 84.95 -12.91
C LYS A 625 -49.37 84.41 -14.30
N MET A 626 -49.40 85.24 -15.34
CA MET A 626 -48.92 84.87 -16.68
C MET A 626 -47.39 84.71 -16.76
N ALA A 627 -46.62 85.44 -15.95
CA ALA A 627 -45.17 85.27 -15.85
C ALA A 627 -44.82 83.98 -15.09
N ALA A 628 -45.45 83.73 -13.95
CA ALA A 628 -45.30 82.51 -13.16
C ALA A 628 -45.70 81.26 -13.97
N ALA A 629 -46.81 81.30 -14.70
CA ALA A 629 -47.21 80.20 -15.58
C ALA A 629 -46.16 79.95 -16.70
N ARG A 630 -45.62 81.00 -17.32
CA ARG A 630 -44.53 80.87 -18.32
C ARG A 630 -43.26 80.29 -17.72
N GLN A 631 -42.91 80.67 -16.49
CA GLN A 631 -41.77 80.10 -15.78
C GLN A 631 -41.99 78.61 -15.47
N GLN A 632 -43.17 78.22 -14.98
CA GLN A 632 -43.53 76.82 -14.75
C GLN A 632 -43.48 75.98 -16.05
N TYR A 633 -43.93 76.54 -17.18
CA TYR A 633 -43.78 75.89 -18.49
C TYR A 633 -42.31 75.73 -18.92
N ALA A 634 -41.45 76.71 -18.65
CA ALA A 634 -40.02 76.62 -18.95
C ALA A 634 -39.30 75.61 -18.04
N GLU A 635 -39.65 75.57 -16.75
CA GLU A 635 -39.16 74.57 -15.80
C GLU A 635 -39.58 73.15 -16.23
N LEU A 636 -40.82 72.96 -16.69
CA LEU A 636 -41.29 71.70 -17.29
C LEU A 636 -40.56 71.35 -18.60
N GLU A 637 -40.28 72.30 -19.49
CA GLU A 637 -39.48 72.02 -20.71
C GLU A 637 -38.07 71.54 -20.37
N GLU A 638 -37.42 72.13 -19.36
CA GLU A 638 -36.10 71.68 -18.90
C GLU A 638 -36.16 70.33 -18.17
N GLU A 639 -37.20 70.04 -17.39
CA GLU A 639 -37.43 68.68 -16.85
C GLU A 639 -37.60 67.64 -17.97
N PHE A 640 -38.34 67.96 -19.04
CA PHE A 640 -38.48 67.07 -20.20
C PHE A 640 -37.16 66.90 -20.98
N ARG A 641 -36.35 67.96 -21.16
CA ARG A 641 -35.00 67.88 -21.75
C ARG A 641 -34.07 67.02 -20.90
N LEU A 642 -34.11 67.18 -19.58
CA LEU A 642 -33.31 66.38 -18.65
C LEU A 642 -33.71 64.91 -18.70
N ALA A 643 -35.02 64.61 -18.70
CA ALA A 643 -35.53 63.24 -18.81
C ALA A 643 -35.12 62.57 -20.13
N LEU A 644 -35.25 63.26 -21.27
CA LEU A 644 -34.79 62.75 -22.58
C LEU A 644 -33.28 62.51 -22.62
N THR A 645 -32.49 63.36 -21.94
CA THR A 645 -31.04 63.20 -21.83
C THR A 645 -30.67 61.97 -20.99
N ILE A 646 -31.35 61.77 -19.85
CA ILE A 646 -31.17 60.59 -18.98
C ILE A 646 -31.53 59.30 -19.73
N GLU A 647 -32.66 59.27 -20.44
CA GLU A 647 -33.09 58.10 -21.21
C GLU A 647 -32.09 57.80 -22.35
N ALA A 648 -31.56 58.84 -23.02
CA ALA A 648 -30.52 58.69 -24.03
C ALA A 648 -29.20 58.13 -23.46
N THR A 649 -28.74 58.60 -22.29
CA THR A 649 -27.57 58.02 -21.61
C THR A 649 -27.80 56.56 -21.21
N ARG A 650 -29.00 56.23 -20.71
CA ARG A 650 -29.38 54.87 -20.34
C ARG A 650 -29.40 53.92 -21.55
N PHE A 651 -29.86 54.38 -22.72
CA PHE A 651 -29.77 53.60 -23.95
C PHE A 651 -28.32 53.41 -24.42
N ALA A 652 -27.43 54.38 -24.20
CA ALA A 652 -26.00 54.23 -24.48
C ALA A 652 -25.36 53.19 -23.54
N GLU A 653 -25.59 53.27 -22.23
CA GLU A 653 -25.11 52.28 -21.25
C GLU A 653 -25.59 50.85 -21.55
N VAL A 654 -26.88 50.68 -21.92
CA VAL A 654 -27.43 49.37 -22.31
C VAL A 654 -26.79 48.84 -23.59
N LYS A 655 -26.47 49.73 -24.55
CA LYS A 655 -25.77 49.34 -25.77
C LYS A 655 -24.32 48.93 -25.48
N GLU A 656 -23.58 49.72 -24.70
CA GLU A 656 -22.20 49.38 -24.30
C GLU A 656 -22.16 48.07 -23.50
N GLY A 657 -23.17 47.82 -22.65
CA GLY A 657 -23.35 46.53 -21.98
C GLY A 657 -23.57 45.36 -22.95
N PHE A 658 -24.36 45.55 -24.00
CA PHE A 658 -24.56 44.55 -25.06
C PHE A 658 -23.29 44.30 -25.89
N ASP A 659 -22.58 45.36 -26.27
CA ASP A 659 -21.33 45.28 -27.00
C ASP A 659 -20.25 44.57 -26.15
N HIS A 660 -20.17 44.86 -24.85
CA HIS A 660 -19.27 44.19 -23.90
C HIS A 660 -19.60 42.70 -23.72
N LEU A 661 -20.89 42.34 -23.55
CA LEU A 661 -21.35 40.94 -23.48
C LEU A 661 -21.08 40.18 -24.79
N SER A 662 -21.15 40.85 -25.93
CA SER A 662 -20.79 40.28 -27.24
C SER A 662 -19.30 39.93 -27.32
N VAL A 663 -18.43 40.79 -26.78
CA VAL A 663 -16.98 40.52 -26.63
C VAL A 663 -16.74 39.37 -25.66
N GLU A 664 -17.29 39.40 -24.44
CA GLU A 664 -17.14 38.32 -23.45
C GLU A 664 -17.63 36.96 -24.02
N LEU A 665 -18.74 36.94 -24.76
CA LEU A 665 -19.24 35.76 -25.45
C LEU A 665 -18.27 35.26 -26.54
N SER A 666 -17.55 36.15 -27.22
CA SER A 666 -16.53 35.79 -28.22
C SER A 666 -15.28 35.20 -27.56
N GLU A 667 -14.83 35.76 -26.43
CA GLU A 667 -13.72 35.25 -25.63
C GLU A 667 -14.04 33.89 -25.03
N HIS A 668 -15.24 33.71 -24.47
CA HIS A 668 -15.70 32.42 -23.96
C HIS A 668 -15.81 31.35 -25.06
N LYS A 669 -16.23 31.71 -26.29
CA LYS A 669 -16.19 30.79 -27.45
C LYS A 669 -14.76 30.38 -27.82
N ALA A 670 -13.82 31.32 -27.82
CA ALA A 670 -12.41 31.04 -28.08
C ALA A 670 -11.78 30.16 -26.97
N ALA A 671 -12.10 30.44 -25.70
CA ALA A 671 -11.67 29.64 -24.55
C ALA A 671 -12.24 28.21 -24.61
N LEU A 672 -13.52 28.05 -24.95
CA LEU A 672 -14.17 26.75 -25.14
C LEU A 672 -13.50 25.94 -26.27
N ALA A 673 -13.23 26.57 -27.41
CA ALA A 673 -12.51 25.93 -28.52
C ALA A 673 -11.08 25.49 -28.12
N LYS A 674 -10.36 26.33 -27.36
CA LYS A 674 -9.04 25.99 -26.79
C LYS A 674 -9.12 24.84 -25.78
N SER A 675 -10.19 24.77 -24.99
CA SER A 675 -10.46 23.67 -24.05
C SER A 675 -10.75 22.36 -24.80
N GLN A 676 -11.63 22.37 -25.80
CA GLN A 676 -11.94 21.20 -26.64
C GLN A 676 -10.71 20.70 -27.42
N GLN A 677 -9.79 21.60 -27.81
CA GLN A 677 -8.53 21.21 -28.44
C GLN A 677 -7.59 20.52 -27.45
N ARG A 678 -7.48 21.03 -26.21
CA ARG A 678 -6.74 20.37 -25.12
C ARG A 678 -7.35 19.01 -24.76
N GLU A 679 -8.68 18.93 -24.69
CA GLU A 679 -9.42 17.69 -24.43
C GLU A 679 -9.11 16.59 -25.46
N LYS A 680 -9.11 16.94 -26.76
CA LYS A 680 -8.68 16.04 -27.84
C LYS A 680 -7.23 15.59 -27.69
N GLN A 681 -6.32 16.49 -27.33
CA GLN A 681 -4.90 16.16 -27.09
C GLN A 681 -4.73 15.23 -25.88
N THR A 682 -5.52 15.42 -24.80
CA THR A 682 -5.54 14.48 -23.68
C THR A 682 -6.16 13.14 -24.05
N ALA A 683 -7.18 13.12 -24.91
CA ALA A 683 -7.80 11.88 -25.38
C ALA A 683 -6.83 11.02 -26.21
N THR A 684 -6.07 11.64 -27.13
CA THR A 684 -5.01 10.94 -27.87
C THR A 684 -3.91 10.44 -26.94
N LEU A 685 -3.45 11.26 -25.98
CA LEU A 685 -2.40 10.86 -25.05
C LEU A 685 -2.84 9.73 -24.10
N VAL A 686 -4.11 9.72 -23.69
CA VAL A 686 -4.72 8.59 -22.95
C VAL A 686 -4.83 7.34 -23.83
N GLN A 687 -5.12 7.49 -25.12
CA GLN A 687 -5.17 6.37 -26.07
C GLN A 687 -3.76 5.76 -26.29
N ASP A 688 -2.73 6.59 -26.41
CA ASP A 688 -1.33 6.17 -26.52
C ASP A 688 -0.82 5.50 -25.23
N LEU A 689 -1.10 6.08 -24.06
CA LEU A 689 -0.82 5.44 -22.77
C LEU A 689 -1.57 4.11 -22.62
N THR A 690 -2.81 4.01 -23.09
CA THR A 690 -3.58 2.76 -23.09
C THR A 690 -2.97 1.71 -24.04
N ALA A 691 -2.39 2.12 -25.16
CA ALA A 691 -1.65 1.23 -26.06
C ALA A 691 -0.35 0.74 -25.39
N MET A 692 0.42 1.65 -24.79
CA MET A 692 1.64 1.32 -24.04
C MET A 692 1.36 0.37 -22.87
N VAL A 693 0.30 0.59 -22.09
CA VAL A 693 -0.09 -0.31 -20.99
C VAL A 693 -0.51 -1.69 -21.50
N LYS A 694 -1.17 -1.78 -22.67
CA LYS A 694 -1.45 -3.08 -23.32
C LYS A 694 -0.16 -3.79 -23.73
N GLU A 695 0.79 -3.07 -24.31
CA GLU A 695 2.08 -3.62 -24.74
C GLU A 695 2.94 -4.09 -23.55
N GLN A 696 3.01 -3.32 -22.47
CA GLN A 696 3.67 -3.75 -21.23
C GLN A 696 2.97 -4.98 -20.64
N LYS A 697 1.64 -5.06 -20.71
CA LYS A 697 0.88 -6.24 -20.26
C LYS A 697 1.16 -7.49 -21.11
N THR A 698 1.36 -7.37 -22.43
CA THR A 698 1.78 -8.52 -23.26
C THR A 698 3.23 -8.93 -22.97
N ARG A 699 4.16 -7.97 -22.89
CA ARG A 699 5.57 -8.24 -22.51
C ARG A 699 5.68 -8.94 -21.14
N ILE A 700 4.89 -8.51 -20.15
CA ILE A 700 4.83 -9.17 -18.83
C ILE A 700 4.23 -10.59 -18.94
N ALA A 701 3.20 -10.80 -19.74
CA ALA A 701 2.64 -12.13 -19.96
C ALA A 701 3.63 -13.09 -20.65
N GLU A 702 4.42 -12.59 -21.60
CA GLU A 702 5.49 -13.33 -22.28
C GLU A 702 6.64 -13.69 -21.33
N LEU A 703 7.09 -12.74 -20.49
CA LEU A 703 8.08 -13.01 -19.44
C LEU A 703 7.57 -14.03 -18.42
N VAL A 704 6.30 -13.96 -18.03
CA VAL A 704 5.67 -14.97 -17.15
C VAL A 704 5.56 -16.33 -17.83
N LYS A 705 5.33 -16.38 -19.15
CA LYS A 705 5.32 -17.63 -19.93
C LYS A 705 6.73 -18.24 -19.99
N SER A 706 7.73 -17.46 -20.40
CA SER A 706 9.13 -17.87 -20.45
C SER A 706 9.65 -18.35 -19.09
N LYS A 707 9.31 -17.66 -18.00
CA LYS A 707 9.66 -18.09 -16.63
C LYS A 707 8.98 -19.41 -16.24
N LYS A 708 7.74 -19.68 -16.68
CA LYS A 708 7.07 -20.97 -16.47
C LYS A 708 7.73 -22.10 -17.26
N GLU A 709 8.15 -21.83 -18.50
CA GLU A 709 8.86 -22.77 -19.37
C GLU A 709 10.24 -23.11 -18.80
N ALA A 710 11.03 -22.12 -18.37
CA ALA A 710 12.31 -22.36 -17.69
C ALA A 710 12.14 -23.14 -16.37
N VAL A 711 11.08 -22.87 -15.60
CA VAL A 711 10.76 -23.63 -14.38
C VAL A 711 10.32 -25.07 -14.69
N SER A 712 9.65 -25.33 -15.82
CA SER A 712 9.31 -26.71 -16.21
C SER A 712 10.54 -27.49 -16.69
N GLU A 713 11.47 -26.85 -17.40
CA GLU A 713 12.76 -27.44 -17.79
C GLU A 713 13.63 -27.76 -16.58
N LEU A 714 13.78 -26.82 -15.63
CA LEU A 714 14.49 -27.06 -14.37
C LEU A 714 13.87 -28.20 -13.56
N LYS A 715 12.53 -28.29 -13.50
CA LYS A 715 11.83 -29.42 -12.87
C LYS A 715 12.13 -30.74 -13.59
N ALA A 716 12.07 -30.80 -14.91
CA ALA A 716 12.40 -32.01 -15.68
C ALA A 716 13.86 -32.45 -15.43
N ARG A 717 14.78 -31.49 -15.36
CA ARG A 717 16.19 -31.75 -15.03
C ARG A 717 16.39 -32.27 -13.60
N ILE A 718 15.63 -31.76 -12.62
CA ILE A 718 15.62 -32.28 -11.25
C ILE A 718 15.12 -33.74 -11.23
N HIS A 719 13.99 -34.05 -11.86
CA HIS A 719 13.46 -35.42 -11.91
C HIS A 719 14.44 -36.40 -12.59
N SER A 720 15.18 -35.94 -13.61
CA SER A 720 16.23 -36.74 -14.26
C SER A 720 17.43 -37.00 -13.35
N LEU A 721 17.82 -36.04 -12.51
CA LEU A 721 18.89 -36.21 -11.53
C LEU A 721 18.45 -37.10 -10.36
N GLU A 722 17.20 -36.98 -9.91
CA GLU A 722 16.59 -37.85 -8.89
C GLU A 722 16.51 -39.30 -9.35
N ALA A 723 16.12 -39.54 -10.62
CA ALA A 723 16.13 -40.87 -11.23
C ALA A 723 17.55 -41.47 -11.29
N GLY A 724 18.56 -40.67 -11.69
CA GLY A 724 19.97 -41.09 -11.66
C GLY A 724 20.45 -41.44 -10.25
N ALA A 725 20.08 -40.63 -9.25
CA ALA A 725 20.40 -40.89 -7.84
C ALA A 725 19.67 -42.14 -7.29
N GLU A 726 18.49 -42.50 -7.81
CA GLU A 726 17.86 -43.79 -7.52
C GLU A 726 18.60 -44.96 -8.18
N GLU A 727 19.05 -44.84 -9.42
CA GLU A 727 19.86 -45.89 -10.06
C GLU A 727 21.16 -46.14 -9.29
N ASP A 728 21.85 -45.08 -8.84
CA ASP A 728 23.08 -45.20 -8.06
C ASP A 728 22.85 -45.80 -6.67
N LYS A 729 21.71 -45.51 -6.01
CA LYS A 729 21.29 -46.24 -4.80
C LYS A 729 21.10 -47.74 -5.08
N ARG A 730 20.44 -48.10 -6.19
CA ARG A 730 20.23 -49.50 -6.59
C ARG A 730 21.56 -50.21 -6.90
N ARG A 731 22.50 -49.54 -7.58
CA ARG A 731 23.88 -50.01 -7.81
C ARG A 731 24.65 -50.20 -6.50
N SER A 732 24.49 -49.29 -5.54
CA SER A 732 25.12 -49.36 -4.22
C SER A 732 24.66 -50.59 -3.43
N VAL A 733 23.35 -50.85 -3.38
CA VAL A 733 22.79 -52.06 -2.73
C VAL A 733 23.28 -53.35 -3.40
N GLN A 734 23.41 -53.38 -4.73
CA GLN A 734 24.00 -54.51 -5.44
C GLN A 734 25.49 -54.73 -5.07
N LEU A 735 26.27 -53.66 -4.92
CA LEU A 735 27.66 -53.73 -4.47
C LEU A 735 27.79 -54.22 -3.02
N GLU A 736 26.85 -53.88 -2.13
CA GLU A 736 26.83 -54.45 -0.77
C GLU A 736 26.48 -55.93 -0.76
N LEU A 737 25.52 -56.38 -1.57
CA LEU A 737 25.18 -57.79 -1.69
C LEU A 737 26.39 -58.60 -2.21
N LEU A 738 27.06 -58.12 -3.25
CA LEU A 738 28.28 -58.72 -3.79
C LEU A 738 29.46 -58.71 -2.78
N ARG A 739 29.55 -57.71 -1.91
CA ARG A 739 30.51 -57.70 -0.78
C ARG A 739 30.20 -58.78 0.25
N GLN A 740 28.92 -58.99 0.60
CA GLN A 740 28.51 -60.07 1.50
C GLN A 740 28.82 -61.44 0.90
N ASP A 741 28.55 -61.66 -0.40
CA ASP A 741 28.85 -62.93 -1.06
C ASP A 741 30.37 -63.16 -1.20
N LYS A 742 31.16 -62.11 -1.48
CA LYS A 742 32.63 -62.19 -1.41
C LYS A 742 33.10 -62.60 0.00
N ALA A 743 32.50 -62.08 1.07
CA ALA A 743 32.85 -62.45 2.44
C ALA A 743 32.49 -63.91 2.76
N LYS A 744 31.34 -64.40 2.30
CA LYS A 744 30.95 -65.82 2.40
C LYS A 744 31.98 -66.72 1.68
N LEU A 745 32.33 -66.40 0.44
CA LEU A 745 33.32 -67.14 -0.34
C LEU A 745 34.70 -67.16 0.33
N LEU A 746 35.16 -66.03 0.88
CA LEU A 746 36.40 -65.98 1.65
C LEU A 746 36.35 -66.88 2.89
N SER A 747 35.24 -66.91 3.63
CA SER A 747 35.08 -67.79 4.81
C SER A 747 35.06 -69.29 4.44
N GLN A 748 34.51 -69.64 3.28
CA GLN A 748 34.56 -71.01 2.76
C GLN A 748 35.99 -71.40 2.35
N LEU A 749 36.74 -70.46 1.78
CA LEU A 749 38.12 -70.68 1.34
C LEU A 749 39.06 -70.88 2.54
N THR A 750 38.95 -70.06 3.59
CA THR A 750 39.72 -70.25 4.83
C THR A 750 39.35 -71.54 5.57
N ALA A 751 38.08 -71.98 5.51
CA ALA A 751 37.68 -73.29 6.02
C ALA A 751 38.36 -74.44 5.25
N GLN A 752 38.40 -74.37 3.91
CA GLN A 752 39.12 -75.36 3.09
C GLN A 752 40.63 -75.35 3.34
N GLU A 753 41.24 -74.18 3.55
CA GLU A 753 42.65 -74.06 3.92
C GLU A 753 42.93 -74.77 5.26
N SER A 754 42.07 -74.64 6.27
CA SER A 754 42.23 -75.35 7.55
C SER A 754 42.19 -76.88 7.41
N VAL A 755 41.36 -77.42 6.51
CA VAL A 755 41.32 -78.87 6.19
C VAL A 755 42.61 -79.30 5.50
N ILE A 756 43.13 -78.47 4.58
CA ILE A 756 44.43 -78.70 3.94
C ILE A 756 45.57 -78.66 4.96
N GLU A 757 45.51 -77.82 5.99
CA GLU A 757 46.48 -77.79 7.08
C GLU A 757 46.42 -79.05 7.97
N GLY A 758 45.22 -79.56 8.26
CA GLY A 758 45.03 -80.86 8.94
C GLY A 758 45.68 -82.01 8.18
N LEU A 759 45.38 -82.14 6.88
CA LEU A 759 45.98 -83.16 6.00
C LEU A 759 47.51 -82.99 5.84
N ARG A 760 48.03 -81.75 5.95
CA ARG A 760 49.47 -81.47 6.02
C ARG A 760 50.07 -81.87 7.37
N ALA A 761 49.35 -81.73 8.47
CA ALA A 761 49.79 -82.15 9.80
C ALA A 761 49.89 -83.68 9.90
N GLU A 762 48.88 -84.42 9.43
CA GLU A 762 48.95 -85.88 9.32
C GLU A 762 50.17 -86.33 8.52
N ARG A 763 50.44 -85.72 7.36
CA ARG A 763 51.63 -86.01 6.55
C ARG A 763 52.96 -85.81 7.32
N ARG A 764 53.03 -84.89 8.28
CA ARG A 764 54.22 -84.71 9.14
C ARG A 764 54.39 -85.88 10.11
N ILE A 765 53.30 -86.39 10.69
CA ILE A 765 53.31 -87.52 11.64
C ILE A 765 53.83 -88.78 10.94
N TRP A 766 53.24 -89.15 9.79
CA TRP A 766 53.73 -90.26 8.96
C TRP A 766 55.20 -90.08 8.51
N GLY A 767 55.63 -88.83 8.30
CA GLY A 767 57.03 -88.51 8.00
C GLY A 767 57.99 -88.72 9.18
N GLN A 768 57.52 -88.55 10.42
CA GLN A 768 58.31 -88.78 11.63
C GLN A 768 58.48 -90.28 11.93
N GLU A 769 57.45 -91.10 11.71
CA GLU A 769 57.55 -92.56 11.85
C GLU A 769 58.54 -93.17 10.84
N LEU A 770 58.52 -92.71 9.58
CA LEU A 770 59.50 -93.08 8.56
C LEU A 770 60.93 -92.63 8.92
N ALA A 771 61.09 -91.43 9.49
CA ALA A 771 62.39 -90.96 9.96
C ALA A 771 62.94 -91.81 11.12
N GLN A 772 62.07 -92.28 12.02
CA GLN A 772 62.43 -93.12 13.15
C GLN A 772 62.90 -94.52 12.72
N GLN A 773 62.44 -95.03 11.56
CA GLN A 773 62.97 -96.27 10.96
C GLN A 773 64.25 -96.05 10.14
N GLY A 774 64.50 -94.85 9.61
CA GLY A 774 65.73 -94.52 8.88
C GLY A 774 66.96 -94.31 9.77
N ALA A 775 66.77 -93.99 11.04
CA ALA A 775 67.84 -93.58 11.96
C ALA A 775 68.89 -94.68 12.27
N SER A 776 68.56 -95.96 12.11
CA SER A 776 69.45 -97.08 12.47
C SER A 776 70.43 -97.52 11.37
N LEU A 777 70.41 -96.88 10.19
CA LEU A 777 71.23 -97.28 9.02
C LEU A 777 72.17 -96.18 8.48
N ALA A 778 72.20 -95.00 9.12
CA ALA A 778 73.05 -93.89 8.71
C ALA A 778 74.44 -93.86 9.40
N GLN A 779 74.70 -94.75 10.36
CA GLN A 779 75.82 -94.63 11.29
C GLN A 779 77.18 -95.08 10.71
N ASP A 780 77.20 -95.97 9.72
CA ASP A 780 78.45 -96.56 9.18
C ASP A 780 79.06 -95.81 7.99
N ARG A 781 78.33 -94.90 7.34
CA ARG A 781 78.79 -94.24 6.10
C ARG A 781 79.78 -93.08 6.34
N GLY A 782 79.66 -92.36 7.46
CA GLY A 782 80.42 -91.14 7.75
C GLY A 782 81.93 -91.32 7.98
N ARG A 783 82.46 -92.56 7.99
CA ARG A 783 83.89 -92.84 8.28
C ARG A 783 84.83 -92.77 7.08
N LEU A 784 84.33 -92.66 5.84
CA LEU A 784 85.16 -92.70 4.63
C LEU A 784 85.26 -91.37 3.87
N GLU A 785 84.28 -90.48 4.01
CA GLU A 785 84.21 -89.25 3.21
C GLU A 785 85.19 -88.16 3.71
N ALA A 786 85.51 -88.15 5.02
CA ALA A 786 86.45 -87.21 5.66
C ALA A 786 87.94 -87.36 5.27
N ARG A 787 88.29 -88.27 4.35
CA ARG A 787 89.69 -88.50 3.91
C ARG A 787 90.03 -87.88 2.55
N ILE A 788 89.09 -87.16 1.93
CA ILE A 788 89.25 -86.55 0.59
C ILE A 788 89.30 -85.01 0.64
N GLU A 789 88.65 -84.35 1.61
CA GLU A 789 88.64 -82.88 1.72
C GLU A 789 90.02 -82.25 1.95
N VAL A 790 90.94 -82.96 2.63
CA VAL A 790 92.26 -82.47 3.03
C VAL A 790 93.15 -82.05 1.84
N LEU A 791 92.92 -82.61 0.65
CA LEU A 791 93.65 -82.25 -0.58
C LEU A 791 92.89 -81.27 -1.48
N SER A 792 91.66 -80.87 -1.12
CA SER A 792 90.89 -79.88 -1.88
C SER A 792 91.07 -78.46 -1.32
N THR A 793 91.31 -78.34 -0.01
CA THR A 793 91.39 -77.05 0.68
C THR A 793 92.60 -76.18 0.29
N GLU A 794 93.68 -76.76 -0.25
CA GLU A 794 94.89 -76.03 -0.64
C GLU A 794 94.78 -75.31 -1.99
N LEU A 795 93.90 -75.76 -2.90
CA LEU A 795 93.65 -75.10 -4.18
C LEU A 795 92.61 -73.97 -4.08
N GLU A 796 91.71 -74.04 -3.10
CA GLU A 796 90.59 -73.10 -2.93
C GLU A 796 91.04 -71.74 -2.33
N THR A 797 92.13 -71.73 -1.55
CA THR A 797 92.63 -70.54 -0.86
C THR A 797 93.29 -69.53 -1.81
N MET A 798 94.06 -70.01 -2.79
CA MET A 798 94.77 -69.15 -3.76
C MET A 798 93.82 -68.50 -4.78
N LYS A 799 92.67 -69.11 -5.10
CA LYS A 799 91.61 -68.46 -5.90
C LYS A 799 91.00 -67.27 -5.17
N LYS A 800 90.56 -67.48 -3.92
CA LYS A 800 89.76 -66.54 -3.14
C LYS A 800 90.46 -65.22 -2.79
N GLN A 801 91.77 -65.09 -3.04
CA GLN A 801 92.45 -63.81 -2.90
C GLN A 801 92.35 -62.93 -4.16
N ASN A 802 92.41 -63.50 -5.37
CA ASN A 802 92.38 -62.74 -6.62
C ASN A 802 90.97 -62.24 -7.00
N GLU A 803 89.93 -62.91 -6.49
CA GLU A 803 88.53 -62.50 -6.63
C GLU A 803 88.22 -61.24 -5.80
N ARG A 804 88.74 -61.15 -4.56
CA ARG A 804 88.50 -60.03 -3.63
C ARG A 804 88.94 -58.67 -4.18
N ASP A 805 90.10 -58.62 -4.81
CA ASP A 805 90.67 -57.37 -5.33
C ASP A 805 89.93 -56.90 -6.61
N ASN A 806 89.32 -57.83 -7.37
CA ASN A 806 88.43 -57.51 -8.49
C ASN A 806 87.06 -56.99 -8.01
N ASP A 807 86.47 -57.65 -7.00
CA ASP A 807 85.18 -57.23 -6.46
C ASP A 807 85.27 -55.87 -5.74
N ALA A 808 86.39 -55.57 -5.08
CA ALA A 808 86.66 -54.26 -4.49
C ALA A 808 86.69 -53.11 -5.53
N LEU A 809 87.11 -53.37 -6.77
CA LEU A 809 87.05 -52.41 -7.87
C LEU A 809 85.63 -52.32 -8.47
N ARG A 810 84.93 -53.45 -8.63
CA ARG A 810 83.52 -53.48 -9.09
C ARG A 810 82.58 -52.73 -8.15
N ILE A 811 82.74 -52.89 -6.84
CA ILE A 811 81.91 -52.20 -5.85
C ILE A 811 82.14 -50.69 -5.92
N LYS A 812 83.39 -50.23 -6.09
CA LYS A 812 83.70 -48.80 -6.26
C LYS A 812 83.14 -48.23 -7.55
N ALA A 813 83.24 -48.94 -8.68
CA ALA A 813 82.62 -48.53 -9.94
C ALA A 813 81.10 -48.41 -9.77
N LYS A 814 80.45 -49.45 -9.24
CA LYS A 814 79.00 -49.46 -9.03
C LYS A 814 78.52 -48.35 -8.08
N ILE A 815 79.25 -48.04 -7.01
CA ILE A 815 78.90 -46.92 -6.12
C ILE A 815 78.94 -45.57 -6.88
N VAL A 816 79.88 -45.38 -7.81
CA VAL A 816 79.91 -44.18 -8.67
C VAL A 816 78.76 -44.17 -9.67
N ASP A 817 78.40 -45.30 -10.26
CA ASP A 817 77.24 -45.42 -11.16
C ASP A 817 75.92 -45.15 -10.42
N ASP A 818 75.71 -45.77 -9.24
CA ASP A 818 74.52 -45.60 -8.39
C ASP A 818 74.41 -44.13 -7.89
N GLN A 819 75.53 -43.48 -7.55
CA GLN A 819 75.57 -42.05 -7.23
C GLN A 819 75.23 -41.17 -8.44
N THR A 820 75.72 -41.52 -9.63
CA THR A 820 75.44 -40.79 -10.87
C THR A 820 73.97 -40.92 -11.30
N GLU A 821 73.37 -42.11 -11.18
CA GLU A 821 71.92 -42.29 -11.36
C GLU A 821 71.11 -41.49 -10.34
N THR A 822 71.55 -41.44 -9.08
CA THR A 822 70.86 -40.69 -8.02
C THR A 822 70.87 -39.19 -8.32
N ILE A 823 72.01 -38.63 -8.76
CA ILE A 823 72.12 -37.25 -9.21
C ILE A 823 71.24 -37.00 -10.45
N ARG A 824 71.18 -37.95 -11.40
CA ARG A 824 70.31 -37.84 -12.59
C ARG A 824 68.83 -37.76 -12.21
N LYS A 825 68.36 -38.66 -11.34
CA LYS A 825 66.98 -38.72 -10.85
C LYS A 825 66.60 -37.49 -10.03
N LEU A 826 67.50 -36.96 -9.20
CA LEU A 826 67.30 -35.70 -8.47
C LEU A 826 67.22 -34.49 -9.41
N LYS A 827 68.01 -34.47 -10.49
CA LYS A 827 67.95 -33.41 -11.51
C LYS A 827 66.65 -33.47 -12.31
N GLU A 828 66.18 -34.67 -12.67
CA GLU A 828 64.88 -34.88 -13.33
C GLU A 828 63.73 -34.43 -12.43
N ALA A 829 63.72 -34.84 -11.16
CA ALA A 829 62.69 -34.41 -10.18
C ALA A 829 62.70 -32.89 -9.90
N LEU A 830 63.86 -32.23 -9.95
CA LEU A 830 63.95 -30.76 -9.89
C LEU A 830 63.37 -30.11 -11.15
N GLN A 831 63.65 -30.66 -12.33
CA GLN A 831 63.17 -30.14 -13.60
C GLN A 831 61.64 -30.31 -13.75
N ASP A 832 61.09 -31.45 -13.33
CA ASP A 832 59.64 -31.68 -13.24
C ASP A 832 58.96 -30.69 -12.27
N ARG A 833 59.60 -30.42 -11.12
CA ARG A 833 59.12 -29.45 -10.12
C ARG A 833 59.14 -28.02 -10.66
N ASP A 834 60.18 -27.62 -11.38
CA ASP A 834 60.25 -26.29 -12.00
C ASP A 834 59.22 -26.14 -13.13
N GLU A 835 58.93 -27.20 -13.89
CA GLU A 835 57.81 -27.20 -14.84
C GLU A 835 56.44 -27.11 -14.14
N GLN A 836 56.22 -27.80 -13.02
CA GLN A 836 55.00 -27.65 -12.22
C GLN A 836 54.84 -26.21 -11.69
N ILE A 837 55.91 -25.62 -11.17
CA ILE A 837 55.91 -24.21 -10.72
C ILE A 837 55.61 -23.26 -11.89
N ARG A 838 56.08 -23.57 -13.10
CA ARG A 838 55.77 -22.79 -14.31
C ARG A 838 54.30 -22.88 -14.69
N ARG A 839 53.74 -24.10 -14.74
CA ARG A 839 52.31 -24.34 -15.05
C ARG A 839 51.39 -23.65 -14.05
N LEU A 840 51.66 -23.78 -12.74
CA LEU A 840 50.92 -23.10 -11.68
C LEU A 840 50.98 -21.56 -11.79
N ARG A 841 52.10 -20.99 -12.24
CA ARG A 841 52.22 -19.54 -12.51
C ARG A 841 51.42 -19.11 -13.75
N GLU A 842 51.41 -19.92 -14.80
CA GLU A 842 50.65 -19.68 -16.02
C GLU A 842 49.13 -19.82 -15.78
N GLU A 843 48.71 -20.80 -14.97
CA GLU A 843 47.34 -20.98 -14.48
C GLU A 843 46.90 -19.81 -13.59
N SER A 844 47.75 -19.36 -12.65
CA SER A 844 47.49 -18.17 -11.83
C SER A 844 47.34 -16.90 -12.66
N LEU A 845 48.14 -16.74 -13.72
CA LEU A 845 48.02 -15.61 -14.66
C LEU A 845 46.75 -15.67 -15.50
N GLN A 846 46.30 -16.86 -15.90
CA GLN A 846 45.01 -17.04 -16.58
C GLN A 846 43.83 -16.78 -15.64
N ALA A 847 43.89 -17.22 -14.39
CA ALA A 847 42.87 -16.94 -13.38
C ALA A 847 42.77 -15.43 -13.10
N GLN A 848 43.90 -14.74 -12.94
CA GLN A 848 43.94 -13.29 -12.74
C GLN A 848 43.37 -12.52 -13.94
N ARG A 849 43.66 -12.94 -15.18
CA ARG A 849 43.05 -12.34 -16.38
C ARG A 849 41.55 -12.56 -16.45
N ARG A 850 41.06 -13.78 -16.20
CA ARG A 850 39.60 -14.05 -16.18
C ARG A 850 38.87 -13.23 -15.14
N PHE A 851 39.48 -13.04 -13.96
CA PHE A 851 38.90 -12.18 -12.92
C PHE A 851 38.87 -10.71 -13.34
N GLN A 852 39.89 -10.24 -14.07
CA GLN A 852 39.94 -8.88 -14.61
C GLN A 852 38.94 -8.67 -15.76
N GLU A 853 38.81 -9.66 -16.66
CA GLU A 853 37.78 -9.72 -17.70
C GLU A 853 36.36 -9.72 -17.09
N GLN A 854 36.13 -10.46 -16.00
CA GLN A 854 34.86 -10.46 -15.25
C GLN A 854 34.55 -9.10 -14.60
N LEU A 855 35.54 -8.42 -14.02
CA LEU A 855 35.35 -7.06 -13.49
C LEU A 855 35.02 -6.04 -14.59
N GLU A 856 35.57 -6.20 -15.79
CA GLU A 856 35.23 -5.36 -16.96
C GLU A 856 33.83 -5.69 -17.51
N GLU A 857 33.41 -6.96 -17.51
CA GLU A 857 32.04 -7.38 -17.85
C GLU A 857 31.00 -6.89 -16.82
N GLU A 858 31.30 -6.88 -15.51
CA GLU A 858 30.41 -6.34 -14.48
C GLU A 858 30.38 -4.79 -14.45
N ALA A 859 31.44 -4.12 -14.90
CA ALA A 859 31.45 -2.66 -15.00
C ALA A 859 30.50 -2.13 -16.09
N ALA A 860 30.33 -2.85 -17.20
CA ALA A 860 29.47 -2.44 -18.32
C ALA A 860 27.98 -2.19 -17.94
N PRO A 861 27.25 -3.12 -17.28
CA PRO A 861 25.87 -2.86 -16.85
C PRO A 861 25.79 -1.80 -15.74
N VAL A 862 26.83 -1.65 -14.90
CA VAL A 862 26.91 -0.55 -13.92
C VAL A 862 27.02 0.80 -14.63
N GLN A 863 27.70 0.89 -15.77
CA GLN A 863 27.73 2.10 -16.58
C GLN A 863 26.39 2.35 -17.29
N GLU A 864 25.76 1.34 -17.91
CA GLU A 864 24.42 1.52 -18.51
C GLU A 864 23.41 2.00 -17.46
N LEU A 865 23.45 1.46 -16.24
CA LEU A 865 22.59 1.90 -15.13
C LEU A 865 22.87 3.34 -14.70
N ARG A 866 24.13 3.82 -14.75
CA ARG A 866 24.47 5.23 -14.48
C ARG A 866 23.89 6.15 -15.55
N GLU A 867 24.10 5.82 -16.83
CA GLU A 867 23.52 6.57 -17.96
C GLU A 867 21.98 6.57 -17.89
N ARG A 868 21.36 5.46 -17.45
CA ARG A 868 19.92 5.37 -17.19
C ARG A 868 19.46 6.31 -16.07
N VAL A 869 20.22 6.41 -14.98
CA VAL A 869 19.93 7.31 -13.86
C VAL A 869 20.09 8.77 -14.26
N GLU A 870 21.08 9.12 -15.07
CA GLU A 870 21.28 10.48 -15.61
C GLU A 870 20.17 10.88 -16.60
N GLN A 871 19.70 9.96 -17.46
CA GLN A 871 18.53 10.20 -18.30
C GLN A 871 17.26 10.42 -17.47
N LEU A 872 17.09 9.66 -16.38
CA LEU A 872 15.96 9.83 -15.45
C LEU A 872 16.08 11.11 -14.61
N SER A 873 17.28 11.59 -14.27
CA SER A 873 17.47 12.87 -13.58
C SER A 873 17.14 14.05 -14.50
N HIS A 874 17.61 14.04 -15.75
CA HIS A 874 17.23 15.04 -16.76
C HIS A 874 15.71 15.05 -16.98
N ARG A 875 15.06 13.88 -17.09
CA ARG A 875 13.60 13.82 -17.24
C ARG A 875 12.85 14.30 -16.00
N LYS A 876 13.38 14.08 -14.80
CA LYS A 876 12.85 14.62 -13.53
C LYS A 876 12.96 16.16 -13.49
N GLU A 877 14.06 16.72 -13.98
CA GLU A 877 14.28 18.17 -14.04
C GLU A 877 13.40 18.84 -15.10
N GLU A 878 13.23 18.22 -16.27
CA GLU A 878 12.29 18.65 -17.30
C GLU A 878 10.83 18.65 -16.78
N LEU A 879 10.44 17.60 -16.05
CA LEU A 879 9.12 17.51 -15.42
C LEU A 879 8.95 18.53 -14.26
N LYS A 880 10.03 18.86 -13.54
CA LYS A 880 10.03 19.93 -12.52
C LYS A 880 9.82 21.30 -13.15
N GLN A 881 10.50 21.61 -14.26
CA GLN A 881 10.28 22.85 -15.01
C GLN A 881 8.84 22.94 -15.53
N GLN A 882 8.32 21.85 -16.11
CA GLN A 882 6.92 21.80 -16.58
C GLN A 882 5.90 21.99 -15.45
N LEU A 883 6.24 21.60 -14.21
CA LEU A 883 5.40 21.80 -13.04
C LEU A 883 5.47 23.26 -12.56
N GLU A 884 6.66 23.86 -12.49
CA GLU A 884 6.84 25.30 -12.18
C GLU A 884 6.13 26.20 -13.20
N ASP A 885 6.23 25.89 -14.50
CA ASP A 885 5.51 26.58 -15.58
C ASP A 885 3.98 26.47 -15.41
N LYS A 886 3.49 25.34 -14.88
CA LYS A 886 2.05 25.10 -14.63
C LYS A 886 1.57 25.76 -13.34
N GLU A 887 2.41 25.87 -12.32
CA GLU A 887 2.14 26.68 -11.12
C GLU A 887 2.08 28.17 -11.48
N ALA A 888 2.95 28.66 -12.38
CA ALA A 888 2.90 30.01 -12.92
C ALA A 888 1.61 30.28 -13.74
N GLU A 889 1.20 29.35 -14.62
CA GLU A 889 -0.12 29.41 -15.30
C GLU A 889 -1.27 29.44 -14.29
N LEU A 890 -1.22 28.60 -13.24
CA LEU A 890 -2.25 28.53 -12.21
C LEU A 890 -2.35 29.83 -11.42
N ASP A 891 -1.22 30.44 -11.05
CA ASP A 891 -1.20 31.72 -10.33
C ASP A 891 -1.61 32.90 -11.21
N GLU A 892 -1.40 32.84 -12.52
CA GLU A 892 -2.02 33.77 -13.47
C GLU A 892 -3.55 33.64 -13.49
N VAL A 893 -4.06 32.41 -13.54
CA VAL A 893 -5.52 32.16 -13.47
C VAL A 893 -6.09 32.61 -12.12
N LYS A 894 -5.40 32.39 -10.98
CA LYS A 894 -5.79 32.93 -9.67
C LYS A 894 -5.83 34.46 -9.67
N ARG A 895 -4.81 35.13 -10.23
CA ARG A 895 -4.75 36.60 -10.36
C ARG A 895 -5.91 37.13 -11.21
N ALA A 896 -6.18 36.51 -12.36
CA ALA A 896 -7.28 36.87 -13.24
C ALA A 896 -8.65 36.66 -12.57
N TYR A 897 -8.85 35.53 -11.89
CA TYR A 897 -10.07 35.24 -11.14
C TYR A 897 -10.28 36.23 -9.99
N SER A 898 -9.23 36.57 -9.22
CA SER A 898 -9.30 37.57 -8.16
C SER A 898 -9.65 38.97 -8.70
N ALA A 899 -9.10 39.36 -9.86
CA ALA A 899 -9.43 40.62 -10.51
C ALA A 899 -10.89 40.64 -11.02
N MET A 900 -11.38 39.52 -11.57
CA MET A 900 -12.77 39.37 -11.99
C MET A 900 -13.73 39.39 -10.79
N ASN A 901 -13.41 38.69 -9.70
CA ASN A 901 -14.21 38.70 -8.47
C ASN A 901 -14.29 40.12 -7.86
N LYS A 902 -13.19 40.88 -7.89
CA LYS A 902 -13.22 42.30 -7.51
C LYS A 902 -14.15 43.12 -8.40
N LYS A 903 -14.08 42.98 -9.74
CA LYS A 903 -15.02 43.64 -10.67
C LYS A 903 -16.49 43.29 -10.36
N TRP A 904 -16.78 42.05 -9.95
CA TRP A 904 -18.13 41.65 -9.54
C TRP A 904 -18.55 42.29 -8.20
N GLN A 905 -17.64 42.41 -7.24
CA GLN A 905 -17.88 43.14 -5.99
C GLN A 905 -18.12 44.64 -6.26
N ASP A 906 -17.30 45.28 -7.11
CA ASP A 906 -17.46 46.67 -7.51
C ASP A 906 -18.82 46.89 -8.24
N LYS A 907 -19.24 45.97 -9.11
CA LYS A 907 -20.58 45.96 -9.75
C LYS A 907 -21.71 45.76 -8.73
N GLY A 908 -21.52 44.91 -7.72
CA GLY A 908 -22.49 44.67 -6.64
C GLY A 908 -22.68 45.90 -5.74
N GLU A 909 -21.59 46.60 -5.40
CA GLU A 909 -21.68 47.89 -4.72
C GLU A 909 -22.40 48.95 -5.56
N LEU A 910 -22.14 49.00 -6.88
CA LEU A 910 -22.84 49.92 -7.78
C LEU A 910 -24.34 49.63 -7.82
N LEU A 911 -24.76 48.36 -7.96
CA LEU A 911 -26.16 47.94 -7.88
C LEU A 911 -26.80 48.35 -6.54
N THR A 912 -26.13 48.08 -5.42
CA THR A 912 -26.61 48.47 -4.08
C THR A 912 -26.82 49.98 -3.96
N ARG A 913 -25.92 50.79 -4.55
CA ARG A 913 -26.04 52.26 -4.60
C ARG A 913 -27.22 52.69 -5.47
N LEU A 914 -27.40 52.10 -6.64
CA LEU A 914 -28.53 52.37 -7.55
C LEU A 914 -29.88 51.98 -6.91
N GLU A 915 -29.98 50.81 -6.28
CA GLU A 915 -31.16 50.39 -5.50
C GLU A 915 -31.48 51.40 -4.39
N SER A 916 -30.46 51.89 -3.66
CA SER A 916 -30.65 52.93 -2.65
C SER A 916 -31.17 54.25 -3.23
N GLN A 917 -30.87 54.55 -4.48
CA GLN A 917 -31.28 55.77 -5.17
C GLN A 917 -32.71 55.61 -5.72
N VAL A 918 -33.02 54.48 -6.36
CA VAL A 918 -34.38 54.13 -6.79
C VAL A 918 -35.34 54.09 -5.60
N LYS A 919 -34.91 53.52 -4.45
CA LYS A 919 -35.69 53.53 -3.21
C LYS A 919 -35.98 54.96 -2.72
N ARG A 920 -34.96 55.82 -2.65
CA ARG A 920 -35.14 57.25 -2.27
C ARG A 920 -36.01 58.03 -3.25
N MET A 921 -35.89 57.75 -4.56
CA MET A 921 -36.78 58.33 -5.57
C MET A 921 -38.22 57.89 -5.34
N LYS A 922 -38.46 56.58 -5.10
CA LYS A 922 -39.80 56.07 -4.80
C LYS A 922 -40.36 56.70 -3.52
N GLU A 923 -39.61 56.72 -2.43
CA GLU A 923 -40.03 57.36 -1.16
C GLU A 923 -40.38 58.86 -1.37
N GLY A 924 -39.68 59.54 -2.28
CA GLY A 924 -40.01 60.91 -2.70
C GLY A 924 -41.27 61.02 -3.59
N PHE A 925 -41.53 60.05 -4.47
CA PHE A 925 -42.77 59.99 -5.26
C PHE A 925 -43.98 59.65 -4.39
N ASP A 926 -43.89 58.62 -3.55
CA ASP A 926 -44.94 58.20 -2.61
C ASP A 926 -45.31 59.38 -1.66
N ALA A 927 -44.32 60.17 -1.23
CA ALA A 927 -44.55 61.39 -0.44
C ALA A 927 -45.24 62.52 -1.23
N LYS A 928 -44.81 62.77 -2.48
CA LYS A 928 -45.45 63.76 -3.37
C LYS A 928 -46.89 63.39 -3.71
N GLU A 929 -47.16 62.11 -4.00
CA GLU A 929 -48.51 61.60 -4.23
C GLU A 929 -49.39 61.83 -3.01
N LYS A 930 -48.91 61.54 -1.80
CA LYS A 930 -49.64 61.81 -0.56
C LYS A 930 -49.98 63.29 -0.40
N THR A 931 -49.05 64.21 -0.65
CA THR A 931 -49.35 65.65 -0.57
C THR A 931 -50.39 66.09 -1.61
N LEU A 932 -50.31 65.59 -2.85
CA LEU A 932 -51.29 65.89 -3.90
C LEU A 932 -52.68 65.31 -3.59
N LEU A 933 -52.75 64.15 -2.94
CA LEU A 933 -54.01 63.58 -2.44
C LEU A 933 -54.60 64.43 -1.31
N GLU A 934 -53.80 64.88 -0.35
CA GLU A 934 -54.26 65.78 0.73
C GLU A 934 -54.72 67.14 0.20
N GLU A 935 -54.06 67.70 -0.81
CA GLU A 935 -54.48 68.94 -1.49
C GLU A 935 -55.78 68.74 -2.28
N LYS A 936 -55.90 67.62 -3.02
CA LYS A 936 -57.13 67.23 -3.72
C LYS A 936 -58.31 67.07 -2.76
N GLU A 937 -58.12 66.44 -1.60
CA GLU A 937 -59.18 66.33 -0.59
C GLU A 937 -59.59 67.69 -0.03
N LYS A 938 -58.62 68.57 0.31
CA LYS A 938 -58.90 69.95 0.74
C LYS A 938 -59.68 70.73 -0.33
N ALA A 939 -59.30 70.61 -1.60
CA ALA A 939 -59.99 71.25 -2.72
C ALA A 939 -61.42 70.70 -2.91
N VAL A 940 -61.63 69.39 -2.77
CA VAL A 940 -62.97 68.76 -2.83
C VAL A 940 -63.84 69.18 -1.64
N GLN A 941 -63.27 69.31 -0.43
CA GLN A 941 -63.98 69.82 0.75
C GLN A 941 -64.38 71.29 0.57
N ALA A 942 -63.46 72.13 0.08
CA ALA A 942 -63.76 73.52 -0.24
C ALA A 942 -64.86 73.65 -1.30
N HIS A 943 -64.79 72.86 -2.38
CA HIS A 943 -65.81 72.82 -3.42
C HIS A 943 -67.18 72.38 -2.87
N LYS A 944 -67.24 71.35 -2.02
CA LYS A 944 -68.48 70.95 -1.34
C LYS A 944 -69.09 72.09 -0.53
N ALA A 945 -68.28 72.78 0.28
CA ALA A 945 -68.74 73.92 1.08
C ALA A 945 -69.21 75.12 0.23
N VAL A 946 -68.66 75.32 -0.97
CA VAL A 946 -69.16 76.32 -1.93
C VAL A 946 -70.48 75.88 -2.56
N VAL A 947 -70.63 74.60 -2.95
CA VAL A 947 -71.88 74.05 -3.49
C VAL A 947 -73.00 74.07 -2.46
N GLU A 948 -72.71 73.79 -1.19
CA GLU A 948 -73.69 73.89 -0.09
C GLU A 948 -74.14 75.34 0.13
N LYS A 949 -73.23 76.32 0.10
CA LYS A 949 -73.58 77.75 0.14
C LYS A 949 -74.45 78.16 -1.05
N LEU A 950 -74.09 77.73 -2.27
CA LEU A 950 -74.91 77.97 -3.47
C LEU A 950 -76.32 77.41 -3.31
N ARG A 951 -76.46 76.17 -2.82
CA ARG A 951 -77.78 75.58 -2.53
C ARG A 951 -78.59 76.41 -1.53
N THR A 952 -77.99 76.85 -0.42
CA THR A 952 -78.71 77.70 0.54
C THR A 952 -79.15 79.04 -0.04
N VAL A 953 -78.42 79.57 -1.03
CA VAL A 953 -78.79 80.79 -1.77
C VAL A 953 -79.89 80.49 -2.80
N ASP A 954 -79.80 79.40 -3.56
CA ASP A 954 -80.82 78.96 -4.52
C ASP A 954 -82.15 78.61 -3.82
N ASP A 955 -82.09 78.00 -2.63
CA ASP A 955 -83.27 77.68 -1.81
C ASP A 955 -83.91 78.96 -1.25
N ALA A 956 -83.10 79.94 -0.82
CA ALA A 956 -83.59 81.25 -0.41
C ALA A 956 -84.22 82.03 -1.58
N PHE A 957 -83.61 82.00 -2.78
CA PHE A 957 -84.19 82.60 -3.99
C PHE A 957 -85.48 81.90 -4.43
N ARG A 958 -85.58 80.57 -4.33
CA ARG A 958 -86.84 79.85 -4.59
C ARG A 958 -87.93 80.24 -3.61
N SER A 959 -87.64 80.27 -2.31
CA SER A 959 -88.59 80.72 -1.29
C SER A 959 -89.03 82.18 -1.52
N GLN A 960 -88.10 83.08 -1.86
CA GLN A 960 -88.45 84.46 -2.21
C GLN A 960 -89.34 84.53 -3.46
N LEU A 961 -89.02 83.79 -4.53
CA LEU A 961 -89.82 83.73 -5.75
C LEU A 961 -91.23 83.18 -5.48
N GLU A 962 -91.34 82.13 -4.67
CA GLU A 962 -92.62 81.55 -4.24
C GLU A 962 -93.47 82.56 -3.45
N THR A 963 -92.87 83.32 -2.53
CA THR A 963 -93.62 84.39 -1.80
C THR A 963 -94.09 85.52 -2.72
N VAL A 964 -93.30 85.92 -3.71
CA VAL A 964 -93.68 86.96 -4.70
C VAL A 964 -94.75 86.45 -5.67
N GLN A 965 -94.69 85.17 -6.07
CA GLN A 965 -95.75 84.54 -6.86
C GLN A 965 -97.06 84.44 -6.05
N ALA A 966 -96.99 84.08 -4.77
CA ALA A 966 -98.14 84.02 -3.88
C ALA A 966 -98.78 85.41 -3.65
N SER A 967 -97.98 86.46 -3.44
CA SER A 967 -98.51 87.82 -3.30
C SER A 967 -99.17 88.31 -4.59
N HIS A 968 -98.55 88.05 -5.75
CA HIS A 968 -99.13 88.46 -7.03
C HIS A 968 -100.40 87.68 -7.39
N GLN A 969 -100.48 86.38 -7.04
CA GLN A 969 -101.74 85.63 -7.16
C GLN A 969 -102.84 86.20 -6.27
N ALA A 970 -102.52 86.61 -5.03
CA ALA A 970 -103.48 87.27 -4.14
C ALA A 970 -103.97 88.63 -4.68
N GLU A 971 -103.07 89.44 -5.26
CA GLU A 971 -103.41 90.68 -5.97
C GLU A 971 -104.36 90.41 -7.15
N LEU A 972 -104.07 89.42 -7.99
CA LEU A 972 -104.91 89.04 -9.13
C LEU A 972 -106.31 88.57 -8.69
N PHE A 973 -106.40 87.79 -7.60
CA PHE A 973 -107.69 87.41 -7.01
C PHE A 973 -108.46 88.62 -6.46
N HIS A 974 -107.79 89.57 -5.81
CA HIS A 974 -108.42 90.81 -5.36
C HIS A 974 -108.96 91.64 -6.54
N LEU A 975 -108.14 91.82 -7.59
CA LEU A 975 -108.52 92.58 -8.77
C LEU A 975 -109.68 91.92 -9.54
N ALA A 976 -109.69 90.59 -9.62
CA ALA A 976 -110.79 89.83 -10.21
C ALA A 976 -112.10 90.00 -9.44
N ASN A 977 -112.06 89.91 -8.10
CA ASN A 977 -113.23 90.15 -7.25
C ASN A 977 -113.75 91.59 -7.38
N GLU A 978 -112.85 92.58 -7.46
CA GLU A 978 -113.24 93.97 -7.66
C GLU A 978 -113.87 94.21 -9.05
N LYS A 979 -113.33 93.57 -10.10
CA LYS A 979 -113.92 93.62 -11.45
C LYS A 979 -115.27 92.92 -11.53
N GLN A 980 -115.44 91.79 -10.87
CA GLN A 980 -116.74 91.11 -10.75
C GLN A 980 -117.78 92.03 -10.08
N LYS A 981 -117.41 92.69 -8.98
CA LYS A 981 -118.26 93.67 -8.30
C LYS A 981 -118.61 94.88 -9.18
N GLN A 982 -117.68 95.35 -10.01
CA GLN A 982 -117.94 96.42 -10.99
C GLN A 982 -118.91 95.95 -12.11
N ILE A 983 -118.82 94.69 -12.55
CA ILE A 983 -119.76 94.09 -13.51
C ILE A 983 -121.17 93.96 -12.89
N GLU A 984 -121.28 93.50 -11.65
CA GLU A 984 -122.55 93.39 -10.94
C GLU A 984 -123.23 94.76 -10.77
N GLN A 985 -122.47 95.81 -10.42
CA GLN A 985 -122.97 97.19 -10.37
C GLN A 985 -123.37 97.74 -11.74
N ALA A 986 -122.69 97.36 -12.83
CA ALA A 986 -123.08 97.73 -14.18
C ALA A 986 -124.40 97.05 -14.59
N ASN A 987 -124.52 95.73 -14.33
CA ASN A 987 -125.73 94.96 -14.63
C ASN A 987 -126.95 95.47 -13.84
N GLN A 988 -126.77 95.87 -12.57
CA GLN A 988 -127.84 96.51 -11.79
C GLN A 988 -128.33 97.83 -12.43
N LYS A 989 -127.43 98.64 -13.00
CA LYS A 989 -127.81 99.86 -13.73
C LYS A 989 -128.51 99.56 -15.06
N VAL A 990 -128.09 98.51 -15.77
CA VAL A 990 -128.79 98.06 -16.99
C VAL A 990 -130.21 97.62 -16.66
N LEU A 991 -130.42 96.85 -15.59
CA LEU A 991 -131.75 96.45 -15.13
C LEU A 991 -132.63 97.67 -14.76
N GLN A 992 -132.08 98.67 -14.07
CA GLN A 992 -132.80 99.92 -13.77
C GLN A 992 -133.22 100.66 -15.05
N VAL A 993 -132.33 100.78 -16.04
CA VAL A 993 -132.65 101.41 -17.33
C VAL A 993 -133.66 100.59 -18.13
N GLU A 994 -133.62 99.25 -18.07
CA GLU A 994 -134.65 98.40 -18.67
C GLU A 994 -136.03 98.58 -18.00
N GLU A 995 -136.09 98.77 -16.68
CA GLU A 995 -137.33 99.07 -15.95
C GLU A 995 -137.89 100.46 -16.30
N GLU A 996 -137.04 101.50 -16.34
CA GLU A 996 -137.41 102.83 -16.82
C GLU A 996 -137.93 102.80 -18.27
N MET A 997 -137.28 102.03 -19.15
CA MET A 997 -137.70 101.91 -20.55
C MET A 997 -139.01 101.13 -20.71
N ARG A 998 -139.33 100.17 -19.81
CA ARG A 998 -140.64 99.51 -19.76
C ARG A 998 -141.74 100.47 -19.30
N GLN A 999 -141.49 101.30 -18.29
CA GLN A 999 -142.44 102.32 -17.84
C GLN A 999 -142.78 103.31 -18.95
N LEU A 1000 -141.78 103.81 -19.69
CA LEU A 1000 -141.98 104.67 -20.86
C LEU A 1000 -142.76 103.99 -21.99
N LEU A 1001 -142.64 102.67 -22.15
CA LEU A 1001 -143.44 101.91 -23.13
C LEU A 1001 -144.91 101.77 -22.69
N GLU A 1002 -145.19 101.56 -21.40
CA GLU A 1002 -146.57 101.58 -20.87
C GLU A 1002 -147.20 102.97 -20.96
N GLU A 1003 -146.45 104.05 -20.65
CA GLU A 1003 -146.91 105.43 -20.80
C GLU A 1003 -147.23 105.78 -22.27
N THR A 1004 -146.35 105.41 -23.21
CA THR A 1004 -146.59 105.66 -24.65
C THR A 1004 -147.73 104.82 -25.22
N GLU A 1005 -147.96 103.59 -24.73
CA GLU A 1005 -149.15 102.83 -25.13
C GLU A 1005 -150.44 103.43 -24.54
N SER A 1006 -150.42 103.87 -23.28
CA SER A 1006 -151.58 104.49 -22.63
C SER A 1006 -152.00 105.79 -23.32
N THR A 1007 -151.04 106.67 -23.65
CA THR A 1007 -151.31 107.94 -24.34
C THR A 1007 -151.86 107.70 -25.74
N LYS A 1008 -151.31 106.74 -26.50
CA LYS A 1008 -151.85 106.28 -27.79
C LYS A 1008 -153.32 105.85 -27.68
N ARG A 1009 -153.66 104.99 -26.71
CA ARG A 1009 -155.05 104.55 -26.48
C ARG A 1009 -156.01 105.73 -26.27
N THR A 1010 -155.62 106.74 -25.47
CA THR A 1010 -156.46 107.95 -25.27
C THR A 1010 -156.59 108.83 -26.52
N MET A 1011 -155.60 108.81 -27.42
CA MET A 1011 -155.63 109.58 -28.67
C MET A 1011 -156.57 108.95 -29.70
N GLU A 1012 -156.57 107.61 -29.81
CA GLU A 1012 -157.51 106.88 -30.67
C GLU A 1012 -158.97 107.11 -30.27
N GLU A 1013 -159.28 107.13 -28.96
CA GLU A 1013 -160.63 107.43 -28.49
C GLU A 1013 -161.09 108.86 -28.83
N LYS A 1014 -160.18 109.85 -28.74
CA LYS A 1014 -160.46 111.24 -29.12
C LYS A 1014 -160.77 111.35 -30.61
N MET A 1015 -160.04 110.66 -31.47
CA MET A 1015 -160.35 110.60 -32.91
C MET A 1015 -161.72 109.97 -33.17
N ARG A 1016 -162.04 108.83 -32.56
CA ARG A 1016 -163.35 108.16 -32.73
C ARG A 1016 -164.54 109.03 -32.28
N ARG A 1017 -164.36 109.92 -31.30
CA ARG A 1017 -165.38 110.90 -30.90
C ARG A 1017 -165.57 112.01 -31.94
N LEU A 1018 -164.49 112.52 -32.53
CA LEU A 1018 -164.57 113.54 -33.59
C LEU A 1018 -165.25 113.01 -34.86
N THR A 1019 -164.96 111.79 -35.29
CA THR A 1019 -165.53 111.22 -36.52
C THR A 1019 -167.06 111.14 -36.49
N ARG A 1020 -167.68 110.91 -35.33
CA ARG A 1020 -169.15 110.83 -35.19
C ARG A 1020 -169.87 112.18 -35.31
N VAL A 1021 -169.18 113.31 -35.11
CA VAL A 1021 -169.78 114.65 -35.12
C VAL A 1021 -169.82 115.26 -36.53
N LEU A 1022 -169.12 114.65 -37.50
CA LEU A 1022 -168.96 115.14 -38.87
C LEU A 1022 -169.83 114.40 -39.90
N GLN A 1023 -170.83 113.61 -39.49
CA GLN A 1023 -171.74 112.89 -40.39
C GLN A 1023 -173.20 113.37 -40.37
N ASP A 1024 -173.56 114.27 -39.44
CA ASP A 1024 -174.90 114.89 -39.34
C ASP A 1024 -174.92 116.32 -39.95
N PHE A 1025 -174.12 116.57 -40.98
CA PHE A 1025 -173.97 117.86 -41.68
C PHE A 1025 -173.78 117.67 -43.20
#